data_AF-A0A1J4JA60-F1
#
_entry.id   AF-A0A1J4JA60-F1
#
_cell.length_a   1.000
_cell.length_b   1.000
_cell.length_c   1.000
_cell.angle_alpha   90.00
_cell.angle_beta   90.00
_cell.angle_gamma   90.00
#
_symmetry.space_group_name_H-M   'P 1'
#
loop_
_entity.id
_entity.type
_entity.pdbx_description
1 polymer ?
#
loop_
_entity_poly.entity_id
_entity_poly.type
_entity_poly.pdbx_seq_one_letter_code
_entity_poly.pdbx_strand_id
1 'polypeptide(L)'
;MSASSSFTNEYSILTPAPAIKKKNPIKIASEERLLQQNVELAKKNQHLVDQNQVLKRQFDNLRTTTSEFDEITEKNSLLEKQISKLKGQNDDLTQRIEILVQTNEDLTHQLFEAQAASKTLQFSEISNLQKKLEDERKESQRVIRGLNEDLQKVKESNEIQSISLQKNELSFSKIFEAATQKFSILVNNPETLISLLLTNFNEEKRKDEANLCSLSFERTCSMTQTYDNDTFDDTENDFHNFNRNHNCKGAFNNINNKSNRNEINRISRDKKIKLKIKKLKKVIEILKIEKNSIVTELNKKQENQIADLNSNMDQLKDVIKKQTERIEKLVDEKKNLIQENGKLTAQLEFINLLPQQQKKKVATSNFQTINMELNSSGLIVQKAEITPEELHQLKMINEKLRGQLSNAISKIKLLEDDRARLKFTTKSQKQNIVELSADIQHLNSDKKEMNNNISDLEQKLANMIQKHRTAALTAQQQKDLLDQQNSEFEKLKLALLKCQNVASQQFDEITKHQNEREKLVTLMKRQNFVLEQYEKKILTAHNQTSDQKNQLNRINEDQNNENERLNNNLNIHLPPNAFECNEFPDELADLVSKLASKNNLRTIPKIKQILLIIVQYYTEQLNEHDKKLNSEKEKNSKLNEKYKNLTDFLIQLFPQIDLDFDVIDNEYKHKLSDYIALLHNQNSEPKEITSQHNNYEEKNREEIVNQENRLKELLSVLNCDSVNEAKSIYSNLRTRLTKYVNKLKKEKIKRKQVTKEAIQRENELCEELESTKVTLSEIEHSSSSIELKREGEKSALLNQIEKLKNENEVLKDENTKFDVIKNHLHCEIKEKAQKVAILEAQLADRHKELKNTYRSLELLQQQTRKKDLEVQELRSTLKLTIKQSSDRLKTEREILQQRFEQVVEPLKVKNTEFQSAVNDLNDTITALEADNMKLRKQLSDASLENEKIHITIESIKTEAEREKQLIESKAKALQMSAEVDLRSRLEEWKWKLEQAKKDVMGYVGLQFCSIFDVNEKIDENNFENFLKGLRALMEKQLTQEKNLRQLLLLGPNQSIENAVSNLLLESKQKL
;
A
#
# COMPACT_ATOMS: atom_id res chain seq x y z
N MET A 1 62.90 53.35 -39.25
CA MET A 1 62.41 54.59 -39.88
C MET A 1 62.72 55.70 -38.88
N SER A 2 63.60 56.70 -39.08
CA SER A 2 64.10 57.38 -40.27
C SER A 2 65.37 58.18 -39.89
N ALA A 3 66.25 58.42 -40.88
CA ALA A 3 67.30 59.47 -40.98
C ALA A 3 68.45 59.50 -39.94
N SER A 4 69.71 59.17 -40.24
CA SER A 4 70.70 59.83 -41.12
C SER A 4 71.08 61.28 -40.72
N SER A 5 72.24 61.45 -40.08
CA SER A 5 73.19 62.53 -40.40
C SER A 5 74.58 62.29 -39.76
N SER A 6 75.48 61.87 -40.62
CA SER A 6 76.93 62.00 -40.51
C SER A 6 77.36 63.47 -40.42
N PHE A 7 78.25 63.80 -39.48
CA PHE A 7 79.14 64.95 -39.59
C PHE A 7 80.57 64.54 -39.22
N THR A 8 81.39 64.43 -40.26
CA THR A 8 82.85 64.36 -40.25
C THR A 8 83.45 65.77 -40.25
N ASN A 9 84.76 65.84 -39.97
CA ASN A 9 85.70 66.95 -40.19
C ASN A 9 85.66 68.09 -39.17
N GLU A 10 86.75 68.76 -38.80
CA GLU A 10 88.20 68.73 -39.09
C GLU A 10 88.74 69.86 -38.19
N TYR A 11 89.80 69.67 -37.41
CA TYR A 11 90.77 70.72 -37.01
C TYR A 11 91.96 70.00 -36.39
N SER A 12 92.90 69.53 -37.22
CA SER A 12 94.06 70.29 -37.74
C SER A 12 95.18 70.46 -36.72
N ILE A 13 96.09 69.49 -36.82
CA ILE A 13 97.50 69.54 -36.46
C ILE A 13 98.14 70.79 -37.09
N LEU A 14 98.88 71.58 -36.33
CA LEU A 14 99.84 72.56 -36.84
C LEU A 14 100.98 72.78 -35.84
N THR A 15 102.09 72.08 -36.06
CA THR A 15 103.45 72.60 -35.85
C THR A 15 103.85 73.37 -37.14
N PRO A 16 104.56 74.51 -37.05
CA PRO A 16 106.03 74.50 -37.23
C PRO A 16 106.76 75.59 -36.40
N ALA A 17 107.90 75.27 -35.77
CA ALA A 17 109.28 75.52 -36.23
C ALA A 17 109.83 76.96 -36.02
N PRO A 18 111.16 77.11 -35.80
CA PRO A 18 111.75 78.16 -34.98
C PRO A 18 112.34 79.32 -35.78
N ALA A 19 112.35 80.55 -35.23
CA ALA A 19 113.27 81.58 -35.69
C ALA A 19 113.63 82.61 -34.61
N ILE A 20 114.92 82.62 -34.32
CA ILE A 20 115.73 83.57 -33.56
C ILE A 20 115.49 85.02 -34.00
N LYS A 21 115.32 85.96 -33.04
CA LYS A 21 116.07 87.25 -33.01
C LYS A 21 115.90 88.03 -31.70
N LYS A 22 117.07 88.35 -31.15
CA LYS A 22 117.43 89.22 -30.01
C LYS A 22 116.60 90.52 -29.89
N LYS A 23 116.14 90.86 -28.67
CA LYS A 23 116.47 92.09 -27.90
C LYS A 23 115.45 92.37 -26.75
N ASN A 24 115.98 92.85 -25.62
CA ASN A 24 115.35 93.50 -24.44
C ASN A 24 114.92 92.62 -23.22
N PRO A 25 115.73 92.58 -22.14
CA PRO A 25 115.53 91.71 -20.96
C PRO A 25 114.63 92.34 -19.88
N ILE A 26 113.52 93.00 -20.26
CA ILE A 26 112.53 93.56 -19.31
C ILE A 26 111.08 93.10 -19.64
N LYS A 27 110.84 92.43 -20.78
CA LYS A 27 109.52 91.87 -21.14
C LYS A 27 109.32 90.37 -20.85
N ILE A 28 110.39 89.62 -20.52
CA ILE A 28 110.34 88.15 -20.41
C ILE A 28 109.60 87.66 -19.14
N ALA A 29 109.68 88.41 -18.03
CA ALA A 29 108.95 88.06 -16.79
C ALA A 29 107.42 88.26 -16.92
N SER A 30 106.97 89.06 -17.89
CA SER A 30 105.54 89.27 -18.17
C SER A 30 104.96 88.15 -19.03
N GLU A 31 105.71 87.66 -20.03
CA GLU A 31 105.26 86.55 -20.88
C GLU A 31 105.23 85.22 -20.14
N GLU A 32 106.19 84.97 -19.24
CA GLU A 32 106.24 83.72 -18.48
C GLU A 32 105.11 83.62 -17.43
N ARG A 33 104.74 84.76 -16.81
CA ARG A 33 103.54 84.84 -15.95
C ARG A 33 102.24 84.65 -16.73
N LEU A 34 102.14 85.21 -17.94
CA LEU A 34 101.00 84.99 -18.83
C LEU A 34 100.91 83.52 -19.27
N LEU A 35 102.05 82.87 -19.53
CA LEU A 35 102.09 81.45 -19.87
C LEU A 35 101.63 80.56 -18.70
N GLN A 36 102.09 80.84 -17.48
CA GLN A 36 101.64 80.11 -16.28
C GLN A 36 100.15 80.32 -16.00
N GLN A 37 99.66 81.54 -16.14
CA GLN A 37 98.24 81.84 -15.97
C GLN A 37 97.37 81.15 -17.04
N ASN A 38 97.86 81.07 -18.29
CA ASN A 38 97.19 80.33 -19.35
C ASN A 38 97.18 78.81 -19.10
N VAL A 39 98.23 78.25 -18.49
CA VAL A 39 98.25 76.83 -18.09
C VAL A 39 97.27 76.56 -16.95
N GLU A 40 97.16 77.46 -15.97
CA GLU A 40 96.14 77.33 -14.91
C GLU A 40 94.72 77.49 -15.44
N LEU A 41 94.49 78.43 -16.36
CA LEU A 41 93.20 78.59 -17.03
C LEU A 41 92.86 77.36 -17.88
N ALA A 42 93.84 76.76 -18.58
CA ALA A 42 93.64 75.52 -19.31
C ALA A 42 93.28 74.35 -18.38
N LYS A 43 93.93 74.24 -17.21
CA LYS A 43 93.58 73.22 -16.21
C LYS A 43 92.18 73.44 -15.61
N LYS A 44 91.79 74.68 -15.32
CA LYS A 44 90.43 75.00 -14.86
C LYS A 44 89.38 74.71 -15.94
N ASN A 45 89.67 75.08 -17.19
CA ASN A 45 88.78 74.75 -18.31
C ASN A 45 88.66 73.24 -18.50
N GLN A 46 89.75 72.48 -18.37
CA GLN A 46 89.69 71.02 -18.43
C GLN A 46 88.85 70.45 -17.29
N HIS A 47 89.03 70.95 -16.06
CA HIS A 47 88.22 70.50 -14.93
C HIS A 47 86.72 70.82 -15.11
N LEU A 48 86.39 72.01 -15.64
CA LEU A 48 85.02 72.38 -15.96
C LEU A 48 84.44 71.53 -17.10
N VAL A 49 85.26 71.13 -18.08
CA VAL A 49 84.86 70.19 -19.13
C VAL A 49 84.55 68.82 -18.53
N ASP A 50 85.39 68.32 -17.63
CA ASP A 50 85.18 67.02 -16.96
C ASP A 50 83.92 67.05 -16.08
N GLN A 51 83.69 68.12 -15.32
CA GLN A 51 82.45 68.32 -14.55
C GLN A 51 81.21 68.37 -15.46
N ASN A 52 81.30 69.08 -16.60
CA ASN A 52 80.22 69.10 -17.59
C ASN A 52 79.97 67.72 -18.20
N GLN A 53 81.00 66.88 -18.39
CA GLN A 53 80.82 65.51 -18.85
C GLN A 53 80.14 64.64 -17.79
N VAL A 54 80.49 64.79 -16.51
CA VAL A 54 79.81 64.08 -15.41
C VAL A 54 78.34 64.49 -15.31
N LEU A 55 78.04 65.80 -15.37
CA LEU A 55 76.67 66.31 -15.37
C LEU A 55 75.87 65.82 -16.57
N LYS A 56 76.48 65.76 -17.77
CA LYS A 56 75.84 65.17 -18.95
C LYS A 56 75.50 63.69 -18.74
N ARG A 57 76.44 62.89 -18.22
CA ARG A 57 76.17 61.47 -17.91
C ARG A 57 75.08 61.30 -16.86
N GLN A 58 75.05 62.15 -15.82
CA GLN A 58 73.99 62.13 -14.82
C GLN A 58 72.63 62.50 -15.42
N PHE A 59 72.59 63.48 -16.32
CA PHE A 59 71.39 63.87 -17.05
C PHE A 59 70.90 62.76 -17.98
N ASP A 60 71.80 62.10 -18.70
CA ASP A 60 71.47 60.98 -19.58
C ASP A 60 70.94 59.78 -18.76
N ASN A 61 71.54 59.49 -17.60
CA ASN A 61 71.04 58.46 -16.69
C ASN A 61 69.66 58.80 -16.10
N LEU A 62 69.42 60.07 -15.77
CA LEU A 62 68.09 60.55 -15.33
C LEU A 62 67.06 60.39 -16.44
N ARG A 63 67.45 60.66 -17.69
CA ARG A 63 66.59 60.50 -18.86
C ARG A 63 66.25 59.03 -19.10
N THR A 64 67.18 58.09 -18.92
CA THR A 64 66.89 56.65 -19.03
C THR A 64 65.98 56.18 -17.90
N THR A 65 66.23 56.59 -16.65
CA THR A 65 65.35 56.22 -15.53
C THR A 65 63.95 56.80 -15.65
N THR A 66 63.80 58.01 -16.22
CA THR A 66 62.47 58.58 -16.50
C THR A 66 61.75 57.77 -17.58
N SER A 67 62.46 57.32 -18.63
CA SER A 67 61.88 56.44 -19.65
C SER A 67 61.42 55.10 -19.07
N GLU A 68 62.21 54.48 -18.19
CA GLU A 68 61.82 53.25 -17.50
C GLU A 68 60.60 53.45 -16.59
N PHE A 69 60.52 54.62 -15.93
CA PHE A 69 59.37 54.97 -15.10
C PHE A 69 58.09 55.16 -15.94
N ASP A 70 58.20 55.79 -17.11
CA ASP A 70 57.09 55.94 -18.04
C ASP A 70 56.58 54.56 -18.55
N GLU A 71 57.50 53.64 -18.88
CA GLU A 71 57.14 52.26 -19.26
C GLU A 71 56.45 51.49 -18.13
N ILE A 72 56.91 51.66 -16.88
CA ILE A 72 56.26 51.05 -15.70
C ILE A 72 54.87 51.65 -15.50
N THR A 73 54.72 52.96 -15.68
CA THR A 73 53.44 53.66 -15.55
C THR A 73 52.45 53.20 -16.62
N GLU A 74 52.91 53.00 -17.85
CA GLU A 74 52.10 52.44 -18.93
C GLU A 74 51.67 50.99 -18.65
N LYS A 75 52.59 50.14 -18.16
CA LYS A 75 52.28 48.77 -17.74
C LYS A 75 51.26 48.74 -16.60
N ASN A 76 51.39 49.60 -15.60
CA ASN A 76 50.43 49.72 -14.50
C ASN A 76 49.06 50.13 -15.02
N SER A 77 48.98 51.10 -15.94
CA SER A 77 47.71 51.50 -16.57
C SER A 77 47.07 50.34 -17.35
N LEU A 78 47.86 49.51 -18.04
CA LEU A 78 47.37 48.34 -18.75
C LEU A 78 46.84 47.26 -17.79
N LEU A 79 47.58 46.99 -16.70
CA LEU A 79 47.18 46.05 -15.66
C LEU A 79 45.90 46.50 -14.95
N GLU A 80 45.76 47.79 -14.64
CA GLU A 80 44.52 48.35 -14.07
C GLU A 80 43.33 48.16 -15.01
N LYS A 81 43.50 48.38 -16.32
CA LYS A 81 42.46 48.09 -17.33
C LYS A 81 42.09 46.61 -17.38
N GLN A 82 43.09 45.71 -17.28
CA GLN A 82 42.84 44.27 -17.24
C GLN A 82 42.11 43.85 -15.96
N ILE A 83 42.51 44.37 -14.79
CA ILE A 83 41.85 44.13 -13.51
C ILE A 83 40.39 44.61 -13.57
N SER A 84 40.14 45.81 -14.11
CA SER A 84 38.80 46.34 -14.27
C SER A 84 37.93 45.47 -15.20
N LYS A 85 38.49 44.98 -16.31
CA LYS A 85 37.80 44.04 -17.22
C LYS A 85 37.49 42.70 -16.55
N LEU A 86 38.45 42.10 -15.85
CA LEU A 86 38.25 40.84 -15.12
C LEU A 86 37.24 41.00 -13.99
N LYS A 87 37.24 42.14 -13.29
CA LYS A 87 36.26 42.45 -12.26
C LYS A 87 34.85 42.52 -12.84
N GLY A 88 34.66 43.22 -13.96
CA GLY A 88 33.38 43.26 -14.66
C GLY A 88 32.89 41.88 -15.15
N GLN A 89 33.81 41.02 -15.61
CA GLN A 89 33.46 39.63 -15.97
C GLN A 89 33.08 38.79 -14.74
N ASN A 90 33.75 38.98 -13.61
CA ASN A 90 33.43 38.28 -12.38
C ASN A 90 32.08 38.72 -11.80
N ASP A 91 31.76 40.02 -11.91
CA ASP A 91 30.46 40.56 -11.49
C ASP A 91 29.32 39.99 -12.36
N ASP A 92 29.50 39.92 -13.69
CA ASP A 92 28.54 39.27 -14.61
C ASP A 92 28.35 37.77 -14.31
N LEU A 93 29.45 37.04 -14.09
CA LEU A 93 29.39 35.62 -13.72
C LEU A 93 28.69 35.42 -12.37
N THR A 94 28.96 36.28 -11.39
CA THR A 94 28.30 36.24 -10.07
C THR A 94 26.80 36.46 -10.22
N GLN A 95 26.39 37.45 -11.03
CA GLN A 95 24.98 37.70 -11.30
C GLN A 95 24.31 36.53 -12.04
N ARG A 96 25.00 35.90 -13.01
CA ARG A 96 24.48 34.70 -13.71
C ARG A 96 24.34 33.51 -12.78
N ILE A 97 25.28 33.31 -11.85
CA ILE A 97 25.19 32.27 -10.82
C ILE A 97 24.00 32.53 -9.91
N GLU A 98 23.80 33.77 -9.46
CA GLU A 98 22.67 34.15 -8.61
C GLU A 98 21.31 33.90 -9.30
N ILE A 99 21.18 34.26 -10.57
CA ILE A 99 19.99 33.95 -11.38
C ILE A 99 19.78 32.44 -11.52
N LEU A 100 20.85 31.66 -11.75
CA LEU A 100 20.76 30.21 -11.86
C LEU A 100 20.36 29.55 -10.53
N VAL A 101 20.90 30.03 -9.40
CA VAL A 101 20.52 29.55 -8.06
C VAL A 101 19.04 29.83 -7.82
N GLN A 102 18.58 31.06 -8.07
CA GLN A 102 17.16 31.41 -7.92
C GLN A 102 16.26 30.56 -8.82
N THR A 103 16.65 30.35 -10.08
CA THR A 103 15.89 29.51 -11.01
C THR A 103 15.82 28.06 -10.53
N ASN A 104 16.91 27.55 -9.93
CA ASN A 104 16.95 26.19 -9.40
C ASN A 104 16.09 26.04 -8.13
N GLU A 105 16.05 27.06 -7.27
CA GLU A 105 15.14 27.13 -6.13
C GLU A 105 13.67 27.13 -6.59
N ASP A 106 13.32 27.94 -7.59
CA ASP A 106 11.98 28.01 -8.16
C ASP A 106 11.56 26.66 -8.80
N LEU A 107 12.45 26.02 -9.56
CA LEU A 107 12.20 24.70 -10.16
C LEU A 107 12.05 23.60 -9.09
N THR A 108 12.83 23.68 -8.02
CA THR A 108 12.73 22.74 -6.89
C THR A 108 11.40 22.91 -6.18
N HIS A 109 10.94 24.15 -5.98
CA HIS A 109 9.63 24.45 -5.42
C HIS A 109 8.50 23.92 -6.31
N GLN A 110 8.55 24.17 -7.63
CA GLN A 110 7.57 23.64 -8.59
C GLN A 110 7.54 22.11 -8.60
N LEU A 111 8.70 21.45 -8.51
CA LEU A 111 8.79 20.00 -8.43
C LEU A 111 8.16 19.48 -7.14
N PHE A 112 8.36 20.16 -6.01
CA PHE A 112 7.73 19.82 -4.73
C PHE A 112 6.21 19.98 -4.78
N GLU A 113 5.70 21.09 -5.34
CA GLU A 113 4.26 21.31 -5.54
C GLU A 113 3.64 20.25 -6.46
N ALA A 114 4.29 19.92 -7.57
CA ALA A 114 3.84 18.87 -8.48
C ALA A 114 3.82 17.49 -7.80
N GLN A 115 4.82 17.18 -6.96
CA GLN A 115 4.84 15.95 -6.15
C GLN A 115 3.74 15.94 -5.10
N ALA A 116 3.47 17.07 -4.43
CA ALA A 116 2.40 17.18 -3.44
C ALA A 116 1.02 17.02 -4.10
N ALA A 117 0.79 17.66 -5.24
CA ALA A 117 -0.43 17.50 -6.03
C ALA A 117 -0.61 16.05 -6.52
N SER A 118 0.45 15.42 -7.01
CA SER A 118 0.44 14.02 -7.44
C SER A 118 0.11 13.07 -6.29
N LYS A 119 0.74 13.25 -5.12
CA LYS A 119 0.43 12.46 -3.91
C LYS A 119 -1.02 12.64 -3.49
N THR A 120 -1.53 13.87 -3.50
CA THR A 120 -2.92 14.18 -3.13
C THR A 120 -3.91 13.50 -4.09
N LEU A 121 -3.62 13.53 -5.39
CA LEU A 121 -4.42 12.87 -6.40
C LEU A 121 -4.39 11.34 -6.23
N GLN A 122 -3.22 10.75 -5.99
CA GLN A 122 -3.07 9.32 -5.67
C GLN A 122 -3.84 8.93 -4.40
N PHE A 123 -3.77 9.73 -3.33
CA PHE A 123 -4.54 9.49 -2.10
C PHE A 123 -6.05 9.54 -2.36
N SER A 124 -6.52 10.50 -3.16
CA SER A 124 -7.93 10.60 -3.53
C SER A 124 -8.39 9.40 -4.38
N GLU A 125 -7.56 8.93 -5.31
CA GLU A 125 -7.86 7.78 -6.15
C GLU A 125 -7.86 6.48 -5.36
N ILE A 126 -6.89 6.29 -4.45
CA ILE A 126 -6.85 5.18 -3.52
C ILE A 126 -8.09 5.18 -2.62
N SER A 127 -8.48 6.33 -2.07
CA SER A 127 -9.69 6.46 -1.24
C SER A 127 -10.97 6.11 -2.02
N ASN A 128 -11.06 6.56 -3.27
CA ASN A 128 -12.16 6.21 -4.17
C ASN A 128 -12.21 4.71 -4.52
N LEU A 129 -11.05 4.09 -4.77
CA LEU A 129 -10.95 2.65 -5.03
C LEU A 129 -11.28 1.83 -3.78
N GLN A 130 -10.83 2.25 -2.59
CA GLN A 130 -11.19 1.63 -1.32
C GLN A 130 -12.70 1.69 -1.07
N LYS A 131 -13.35 2.83 -1.35
CA LYS A 131 -14.79 2.98 -1.23
C LYS A 131 -15.55 2.05 -2.19
N LYS A 132 -15.15 1.99 -3.46
CA LYS A 132 -15.75 1.07 -4.45
C LYS A 132 -15.61 -0.40 -4.02
N LEU A 133 -14.43 -0.77 -3.52
CA LEU A 133 -14.16 -2.13 -3.06
C LEU A 133 -15.00 -2.49 -1.82
N GLU A 134 -15.22 -1.53 -0.91
CA GLU A 134 -16.10 -1.72 0.26
C GLU A 134 -17.58 -1.83 -0.14
N ASP A 135 -18.03 -1.05 -1.12
CA ASP A 135 -19.38 -1.14 -1.65
C ASP A 135 -19.64 -2.48 -2.37
N GLU A 136 -18.68 -2.97 -3.17
CA GLU A 136 -18.73 -4.32 -3.78
C GLU A 136 -18.71 -5.43 -2.73
N ARG A 137 -17.96 -5.27 -1.63
CA ARG A 137 -17.97 -6.21 -0.50
C ARG A 137 -19.34 -6.25 0.19
N LYS A 138 -19.95 -5.09 0.42
CA LYS A 138 -21.31 -5.01 1.02
C LYS A 138 -22.36 -5.64 0.12
N GLU A 139 -22.26 -5.47 -1.20
CA GLU A 139 -23.16 -6.09 -2.15
C GLU A 139 -22.96 -7.62 -2.19
N SER A 140 -21.71 -8.08 -2.26
CA SER A 140 -21.39 -9.50 -2.20
C SER A 140 -21.89 -10.16 -0.91
N GLN A 141 -21.76 -9.47 0.24
CA GLN A 141 -22.32 -9.93 1.52
C GLN A 141 -23.86 -9.97 1.52
N ARG A 142 -24.54 -9.04 0.83
CA ARG A 142 -25.99 -9.10 0.65
C ARG A 142 -26.39 -10.33 -0.17
N VAL A 143 -25.71 -10.60 -1.29
CA VAL A 143 -25.97 -11.77 -2.14
C VAL A 143 -25.72 -13.08 -1.37
N ILE A 144 -24.62 -13.18 -0.63
CA ILE A 144 -24.32 -14.36 0.20
C ILE A 144 -25.41 -14.59 1.25
N ARG A 145 -25.93 -13.52 1.88
CA ARG A 145 -27.02 -13.61 2.84
C ARG A 145 -28.30 -14.12 2.19
N GLY A 146 -28.67 -13.59 1.03
CA GLY A 146 -29.83 -14.06 0.27
C GLY A 146 -29.73 -15.54 -0.12
N LEU A 147 -28.57 -15.96 -0.63
CA LEU A 147 -28.32 -17.38 -0.95
C LEU A 147 -28.39 -18.28 0.28
N ASN A 148 -27.90 -17.83 1.43
CA ASN A 148 -28.01 -18.60 2.68
C ASN A 148 -29.46 -18.71 3.17
N GLU A 149 -30.25 -17.65 3.04
CA GLU A 149 -31.69 -17.67 3.37
C GLU A 149 -32.45 -18.63 2.45
N ASP A 150 -32.13 -18.66 1.15
CA ASP A 150 -32.76 -19.59 0.21
C ASP A 150 -32.31 -21.04 0.45
N LEU A 151 -31.03 -21.26 0.78
CA LEU A 151 -30.52 -22.59 1.15
C LEU A 151 -31.16 -23.09 2.45
N GLN A 152 -31.43 -22.21 3.41
CA GLN A 152 -32.18 -22.51 4.63
C GLN A 152 -33.61 -22.95 4.30
N LYS A 153 -34.34 -22.22 3.45
CA LYS A 153 -35.71 -22.59 3.02
C LYS A 153 -35.74 -23.95 2.31
N VAL A 154 -34.76 -24.23 1.45
CA VAL A 154 -34.66 -25.52 0.76
C VAL A 154 -34.39 -26.65 1.74
N LYS A 155 -33.53 -26.44 2.74
CA LYS A 155 -33.29 -27.42 3.81
C LYS A 155 -34.55 -27.72 4.60
N GLU A 156 -35.27 -26.69 5.04
CA GLU A 156 -36.54 -26.84 5.77
C GLU A 156 -37.59 -27.59 4.93
N SER A 157 -37.70 -27.26 3.63
CA SER A 157 -38.58 -27.99 2.71
C SER A 157 -38.19 -29.47 2.54
N ASN A 158 -36.90 -29.77 2.42
CA ASN A 158 -36.41 -31.15 2.33
C ASN A 158 -36.66 -31.93 3.63
N GLU A 159 -36.50 -31.30 4.79
CA GLU A 159 -36.76 -31.92 6.08
C GLU A 159 -38.24 -32.27 6.22
N ILE A 160 -39.14 -31.36 5.82
CA ILE A 160 -40.59 -31.62 5.79
C ILE A 160 -40.93 -32.79 4.84
N GLN A 161 -40.32 -32.83 3.64
CA GLN A 161 -40.53 -33.93 2.70
C GLN A 161 -39.99 -35.27 3.24
N SER A 162 -38.83 -35.26 3.89
CA SER A 162 -38.24 -36.45 4.52
C SER A 162 -39.14 -37.01 5.63
N ILE A 163 -39.68 -36.14 6.49
CA ILE A 163 -40.64 -36.53 7.54
C ILE A 163 -41.91 -37.12 6.91
N SER A 164 -42.40 -36.53 5.81
CA SER A 164 -43.57 -37.07 5.10
C SER A 164 -43.30 -38.44 4.47
N LEU A 165 -42.13 -38.67 3.88
CA LEU A 165 -41.74 -39.96 3.33
C LEU A 165 -41.65 -41.03 4.44
N GLN A 166 -41.03 -40.69 5.58
CA GLN A 166 -40.93 -41.61 6.71
C GLN A 166 -42.30 -41.98 7.31
N LYS A 167 -43.24 -41.02 7.33
CA LYS A 167 -44.63 -41.29 7.75
C LYS A 167 -45.35 -42.24 6.79
N ASN A 168 -45.09 -42.10 5.48
CA ASN A 168 -45.64 -43.00 4.47
C ASN A 168 -45.01 -44.39 4.53
N GLU A 169 -43.69 -44.51 4.77
CA GLU A 169 -43.05 -45.81 4.99
C GLU A 169 -43.65 -46.53 6.21
N LEU A 170 -43.86 -45.83 7.33
CA LEU A 170 -44.49 -46.41 8.51
C LEU A 170 -45.94 -46.86 8.24
N SER A 171 -46.70 -46.13 7.41
CA SER A 171 -48.05 -46.55 7.03
C SER A 171 -48.02 -47.78 6.11
N PHE A 172 -47.09 -47.84 5.16
CA PHE A 172 -46.90 -49.02 4.31
C PHE A 172 -46.46 -50.23 5.12
N SER A 173 -45.53 -50.10 6.06
CA SER A 173 -45.15 -51.19 6.97
C SER A 173 -46.35 -51.72 7.76
N LYS A 174 -47.21 -50.84 8.29
CA LYS A 174 -48.44 -51.28 8.99
C LYS A 174 -49.41 -52.03 8.07
N ILE A 175 -49.56 -51.57 6.83
CA ILE A 175 -50.41 -52.24 5.82
C ILE A 175 -49.83 -53.63 5.48
N PHE A 176 -48.52 -53.70 5.28
CA PHE A 176 -47.80 -54.94 4.97
C PHE A 176 -47.81 -55.92 6.14
N GLU A 177 -47.68 -55.45 7.37
CA GLU A 177 -47.78 -56.27 8.58
C GLU A 177 -49.21 -56.82 8.77
N ALA A 178 -50.22 -55.97 8.62
CA ALA A 178 -51.63 -56.40 8.67
C ALA A 178 -51.97 -57.40 7.57
N ALA A 179 -51.44 -57.21 6.36
CA ALA A 179 -51.59 -58.15 5.27
C ALA A 179 -50.86 -59.47 5.55
N THR A 180 -49.64 -59.40 6.08
CA THR A 180 -48.86 -60.59 6.47
C THR A 180 -49.63 -61.42 7.49
N GLN A 181 -50.22 -60.78 8.50
CA GLN A 181 -51.06 -61.45 9.49
C GLN A 181 -52.30 -62.09 8.86
N LYS A 182 -52.97 -61.37 7.94
CA LYS A 182 -54.20 -61.85 7.31
C LYS A 182 -53.97 -63.01 6.34
N PHE A 183 -52.89 -62.99 5.58
CA PHE A 183 -52.58 -64.01 4.56
C PHE A 183 -51.65 -65.10 5.08
N SER A 184 -51.09 -64.97 6.29
CA SER A 184 -50.08 -65.89 6.87
C SER A 184 -48.86 -66.10 5.97
N ILE A 185 -48.61 -65.16 5.06
CA ILE A 185 -47.50 -65.14 4.10
C ILE A 185 -46.82 -63.78 4.26
N LEU A 186 -45.49 -63.77 4.33
CA LEU A 186 -44.71 -62.55 4.49
C LEU A 186 -44.97 -61.60 3.30
N VAL A 187 -45.54 -60.43 3.59
CA VAL A 187 -45.76 -59.36 2.62
C VAL A 187 -44.83 -58.21 2.98
N ASN A 188 -43.85 -57.97 2.12
CA ASN A 188 -42.78 -56.99 2.36
C ASN A 188 -42.55 -56.06 1.15
N ASN A 189 -43.36 -56.20 0.11
CA ASN A 189 -43.44 -55.25 -1.00
C ASN A 189 -44.89 -55.21 -1.54
N PRO A 190 -45.28 -54.13 -2.24
CA PRO A 190 -46.64 -53.95 -2.72
C PRO A 190 -47.02 -54.97 -3.81
N GLU A 191 -46.09 -55.42 -4.66
CA GLU A 191 -46.38 -56.43 -5.68
C GLU A 191 -46.79 -57.79 -5.09
N THR A 192 -46.19 -58.19 -3.97
CA THR A 192 -46.52 -59.46 -3.28
C THR A 192 -47.91 -59.37 -2.65
N LEU A 193 -48.26 -58.22 -2.09
CA LEU A 193 -49.60 -57.97 -1.55
C LEU A 193 -50.67 -58.06 -2.64
N ILE A 194 -50.42 -57.40 -3.77
CA ILE A 194 -51.34 -57.40 -4.92
C ILE A 194 -51.53 -58.82 -5.45
N SER A 195 -50.45 -59.58 -5.58
CA SER A 195 -50.50 -60.96 -6.07
C SER A 195 -51.29 -61.88 -5.13
N LEU A 196 -51.11 -61.75 -3.81
CA LEU A 196 -51.81 -62.55 -2.80
C LEU A 196 -53.30 -62.23 -2.72
N LEU A 197 -53.65 -60.95 -2.83
CA LEU A 197 -55.05 -60.50 -2.91
C LEU A 197 -55.74 -61.09 -4.15
N LEU A 198 -55.03 -61.17 -5.28
CA LEU A 198 -55.57 -61.73 -6.52
C LEU A 198 -55.68 -63.27 -6.49
N THR A 199 -54.81 -63.98 -5.77
CA THR A 199 -54.89 -65.45 -5.65
C THR A 199 -55.94 -65.92 -4.65
N ASN A 200 -56.06 -65.29 -3.48
CA ASN A 200 -57.08 -65.69 -2.49
C ASN A 200 -58.51 -65.43 -2.96
N PHE A 201 -58.73 -64.37 -3.74
CA PHE A 201 -60.02 -64.09 -4.36
C PHE A 201 -60.49 -65.20 -5.32
N ASN A 202 -59.53 -65.97 -5.88
CA ASN A 202 -59.81 -67.09 -6.78
C ASN A 202 -59.95 -68.44 -6.05
N GLU A 203 -59.51 -68.55 -4.80
CA GLU A 203 -59.67 -69.75 -3.96
C GLU A 203 -60.96 -69.77 -3.14
N GLU A 204 -61.41 -68.63 -2.59
CA GLU A 204 -62.72 -68.54 -1.91
C GLU A 204 -63.87 -68.90 -2.86
N LYS A 205 -63.76 -68.49 -4.14
CA LYS A 205 -64.73 -68.83 -5.18
C LYS A 205 -64.79 -70.34 -5.52
N ARG A 206 -63.82 -71.16 -5.11
CA ARG A 206 -63.81 -72.62 -5.36
C ARG A 206 -64.17 -73.47 -4.14
N LYS A 207 -64.14 -72.91 -2.92
CA LYS A 207 -64.44 -73.65 -1.69
C LYS A 207 -65.91 -73.57 -1.28
N ASP A 208 -66.65 -72.57 -1.75
CA ASP A 208 -68.07 -72.38 -1.38
C ASP A 208 -69.06 -73.24 -2.20
N GLU A 209 -68.61 -73.97 -3.23
CA GLU A 209 -69.47 -74.84 -4.05
C GLU A 209 -69.53 -76.32 -3.58
N ALA A 210 -68.83 -76.72 -2.51
CA ALA A 210 -68.68 -78.15 -2.16
C ALA A 210 -69.10 -78.59 -0.74
N ASN A 211 -69.59 -77.73 0.16
CA ASN A 211 -70.02 -78.20 1.50
C ASN A 211 -71.21 -77.43 2.05
N LEU A 212 -72.39 -78.06 1.92
CA LEU A 212 -73.58 -77.75 2.69
C LEU A 212 -73.66 -78.75 3.88
N CYS A 213 -74.02 -78.23 5.06
CA CYS A 213 -74.73 -78.94 6.14
C CYS A 213 -73.90 -79.76 7.17
N SER A 214 -73.66 -79.19 8.35
CA SER A 214 -74.07 -79.79 9.65
C SER A 214 -73.59 -79.01 10.87
N LEU A 215 -74.47 -79.01 11.87
CA LEU A 215 -74.27 -78.79 13.32
C LEU A 215 -74.30 -77.37 13.90
N SER A 216 -75.27 -77.27 14.80
CA SER A 216 -75.66 -76.29 15.79
C SER A 216 -74.63 -75.99 16.88
N PHE A 217 -74.89 -74.86 17.57
CA PHE A 217 -74.93 -74.70 19.03
C PHE A 217 -73.95 -73.65 19.62
N GLU A 218 -74.56 -72.55 20.09
CA GLU A 218 -74.34 -71.74 21.30
C GLU A 218 -72.93 -71.45 21.89
N ARG A 219 -72.83 -70.17 22.31
CA ARG A 219 -72.33 -69.62 23.59
C ARG A 219 -70.91 -69.03 23.70
N THR A 220 -70.94 -67.75 24.12
CA THR A 220 -70.30 -67.11 25.30
C THR A 220 -69.17 -66.08 25.14
N CYS A 221 -69.47 -64.92 25.77
CA CYS A 221 -68.62 -64.00 26.55
C CYS A 221 -67.73 -62.99 25.79
N SER A 222 -67.98 -61.67 25.83
CA SER A 222 -68.10 -60.67 26.92
C SER A 222 -66.76 -60.07 27.38
N MET A 223 -66.80 -58.77 27.73
CA MET A 223 -65.77 -57.87 28.30
C MET A 223 -65.06 -57.03 27.22
N THR A 224 -65.17 -55.70 27.15
CA THR A 224 -65.35 -54.68 28.21
C THR A 224 -66.15 -53.46 27.73
N GLN A 225 -67.13 -53.06 28.55
CA GLN A 225 -67.52 -51.66 28.72
C GLN A 225 -66.45 -50.96 29.59
N THR A 226 -66.21 -49.66 29.36
CA THR A 226 -66.40 -48.55 30.32
C THR A 226 -65.53 -47.33 29.97
N TYR A 227 -66.05 -46.16 30.37
CA TYR A 227 -65.42 -44.84 30.51
C TYR A 227 -65.61 -43.81 29.38
N ASP A 228 -66.73 -43.10 29.53
CA ASP A 228 -66.84 -41.67 29.83
C ASP A 228 -66.50 -40.60 28.78
N ASN A 229 -67.60 -39.94 28.37
CA ASN A 229 -67.82 -38.50 28.35
C ASN A 229 -66.69 -37.62 28.93
N ASP A 230 -66.33 -36.55 28.22
CA ASP A 230 -66.62 -35.20 28.71
C ASP A 230 -66.70 -34.18 27.57
N THR A 231 -67.90 -33.65 27.45
CA THR A 231 -68.29 -32.33 26.95
C THR A 231 -67.55 -31.20 27.68
N PHE A 232 -67.26 -30.08 27.01
CA PHE A 232 -67.51 -28.75 27.58
C PHE A 232 -67.51 -27.68 26.48
N ASP A 233 -68.71 -27.25 26.11
CA ASP A 233 -69.01 -25.94 25.54
C ASP A 233 -69.31 -24.99 26.71
N ASP A 234 -68.98 -23.71 26.52
CA ASP A 234 -69.48 -22.51 27.20
C ASP A 234 -69.36 -22.34 28.73
N THR A 235 -68.86 -21.17 29.15
CA THR A 235 -69.56 -20.24 30.08
C THR A 235 -68.80 -18.92 30.27
N GLU A 236 -69.53 -17.82 30.02
CA GLU A 236 -69.69 -16.63 30.89
C GLU A 236 -68.42 -15.88 31.36
N ASN A 237 -68.20 -14.58 31.09
CA ASN A 237 -69.10 -13.43 31.06
C ASN A 237 -70.07 -13.39 32.25
N ASP A 238 -69.61 -12.87 33.39
CA ASP A 238 -70.39 -11.98 34.25
C ASP A 238 -69.46 -11.31 35.30
N PHE A 239 -69.31 -9.99 35.24
CA PHE A 239 -70.11 -9.01 35.99
C PHE A 239 -69.91 -9.07 37.51
N HIS A 240 -69.18 -8.07 38.04
CA HIS A 240 -69.77 -7.12 38.98
C HIS A 240 -68.79 -5.96 39.24
N ASN A 241 -69.18 -4.75 38.85
CA ASN A 241 -69.80 -3.76 39.74
C ASN A 241 -68.84 -3.26 40.83
N PHE A 242 -68.37 -2.01 40.73
CA PHE A 242 -68.91 -0.93 41.57
C PHE A 242 -68.25 0.43 41.21
N ASN A 243 -69.03 1.25 40.52
CA ASN A 243 -69.61 2.48 41.08
C ASN A 243 -68.71 3.65 41.55
N ARG A 244 -69.18 4.84 41.11
CA ARG A 244 -69.06 6.21 41.67
C ARG A 244 -67.90 7.07 41.18
N ASN A 245 -68.16 8.04 40.29
CA ASN A 245 -68.70 9.39 40.58
C ASN A 245 -67.99 10.08 41.75
N HIS A 246 -67.16 11.08 41.47
CA HIS A 246 -67.52 12.51 41.66
C HIS A 246 -66.33 13.46 41.45
N ASN A 247 -66.62 14.54 40.72
CA ASN A 247 -66.26 15.94 40.96
C ASN A 247 -64.82 16.37 41.30
N CYS A 248 -64.34 17.27 40.44
CA CYS A 248 -63.65 18.52 40.74
C CYS A 248 -63.58 18.95 42.21
N LYS A 249 -62.36 19.25 42.72
CA LYS A 249 -61.92 20.53 43.31
C LYS A 249 -60.63 20.36 44.14
N GLY A 250 -59.74 21.36 44.06
CA GLY A 250 -58.70 21.69 45.06
C GLY A 250 -57.38 20.91 44.92
N ALA A 251 -56.31 21.49 44.41
CA ALA A 251 -55.41 22.45 45.06
C ALA A 251 -54.53 21.84 46.18
N PHE A 252 -53.22 21.90 45.93
CA PHE A 252 -52.08 21.79 46.85
C PHE A 252 -51.72 20.43 47.49
N ASN A 253 -50.40 20.16 47.46
CA ASN A 253 -49.63 19.11 48.15
C ASN A 253 -49.54 17.72 47.50
N ASN A 254 -48.58 17.51 46.58
CA ASN A 254 -47.78 16.26 46.52
C ASN A 254 -46.63 16.29 45.48
N ILE A 255 -45.74 17.29 45.54
CA ILE A 255 -44.54 17.34 44.69
C ILE A 255 -43.44 16.37 45.16
N ASN A 256 -43.49 15.82 46.38
CA ASN A 256 -42.38 15.02 46.93
C ASN A 256 -42.43 13.50 46.68
N ASN A 257 -43.53 12.94 46.14
CA ASN A 257 -43.69 11.48 45.97
C ASN A 257 -43.54 10.95 44.52
N LYS A 258 -43.38 11.83 43.52
CA LYS A 258 -43.19 11.41 42.12
C LYS A 258 -41.73 11.07 41.76
N SER A 259 -40.75 11.60 42.50
CA SER A 259 -39.33 11.30 42.26
C SER A 259 -39.00 9.85 42.66
N ASN A 260 -39.43 9.42 43.86
CA ASN A 260 -39.13 8.09 44.39
C ASN A 260 -39.74 6.94 43.55
N ARG A 261 -40.91 7.16 42.93
CA ARG A 261 -41.58 6.12 42.12
C ARG A 261 -40.90 5.89 40.77
N ASN A 262 -40.27 6.92 40.21
CA ASN A 262 -39.52 6.82 38.96
C ASN A 262 -38.16 6.13 39.17
N GLU A 263 -37.54 6.35 40.32
CA GLU A 263 -36.27 5.73 40.68
C GLU A 263 -36.42 4.23 40.99
N ILE A 264 -37.47 3.84 41.73
CA ILE A 264 -37.81 2.42 41.96
C ILE A 264 -38.12 1.70 40.65
N ASN A 265 -38.80 2.36 39.71
CA ASN A 265 -39.09 1.78 38.39
C ASN A 265 -37.84 1.67 37.49
N ARG A 266 -36.87 2.59 37.61
CA ARG A 266 -35.57 2.46 36.93
C ARG A 266 -34.75 1.30 37.50
N ILE A 267 -34.67 1.19 38.83
CA ILE A 267 -33.94 0.09 39.50
C ILE A 267 -34.57 -1.28 39.17
N SER A 268 -35.90 -1.37 39.08
CA SER A 268 -36.61 -2.60 38.68
C SER A 268 -36.34 -2.99 37.22
N ARG A 269 -36.30 -2.01 36.30
CA ARG A 269 -35.91 -2.24 34.90
C ARG A 269 -34.45 -2.67 34.77
N ASP A 270 -33.54 -2.02 35.49
CA ASP A 270 -32.12 -2.38 35.47
C ASP A 270 -31.85 -3.78 36.03
N LYS A 271 -32.60 -4.20 37.07
CA LYS A 271 -32.54 -5.59 37.56
C LYS A 271 -33.03 -6.58 36.50
N LYS A 272 -34.11 -6.28 35.77
CA LYS A 272 -34.61 -7.14 34.67
C LYS A 272 -33.63 -7.19 33.49
N ILE A 273 -33.01 -6.07 33.13
CA ILE A 273 -32.00 -6.00 32.07
C ILE A 273 -30.74 -6.77 32.48
N LYS A 274 -30.24 -6.60 33.71
CA LYS A 274 -29.11 -7.38 34.25
C LYS A 274 -29.40 -8.88 34.27
N LEU A 275 -30.61 -9.30 34.61
CA LEU A 275 -31.03 -10.70 34.54
C LEU A 275 -31.09 -11.23 33.10
N LYS A 276 -31.58 -10.43 32.14
CA LYS A 276 -31.56 -10.78 30.71
C LYS A 276 -30.14 -10.89 30.16
N ILE A 277 -29.26 -9.96 30.49
CA ILE A 277 -27.83 -10.01 30.11
C ILE A 277 -27.16 -11.24 30.72
N LYS A 278 -27.45 -11.59 31.97
CA LYS A 278 -26.91 -12.79 32.62
C LYS A 278 -27.40 -14.08 31.95
N LYS A 279 -28.68 -14.13 31.51
CA LYS A 279 -29.21 -15.26 30.73
C LYS A 279 -28.57 -15.35 29.35
N LEU A 280 -28.43 -14.24 28.63
CA LEU A 280 -27.78 -14.20 27.32
C LEU A 280 -26.30 -14.61 27.40
N LYS A 281 -25.57 -14.17 28.43
CA LYS A 281 -24.18 -14.61 28.67
C LYS A 281 -24.08 -16.13 28.85
N LYS A 282 -24.99 -16.74 29.62
CA LYS A 282 -25.05 -18.21 29.77
C LYS A 282 -25.35 -18.91 28.45
N VAL A 283 -26.27 -18.39 27.64
CA VAL A 283 -26.59 -18.97 26.32
C VAL A 283 -25.39 -18.89 25.38
N ILE A 284 -24.69 -17.74 25.34
CA ILE A 284 -23.46 -17.57 24.54
C ILE A 284 -22.38 -18.57 24.99
N GLU A 285 -22.24 -18.78 26.29
CA GLU A 285 -21.26 -19.72 26.85
C GLU A 285 -21.59 -21.17 26.50
N ILE A 286 -22.87 -21.57 26.54
CA ILE A 286 -23.34 -22.88 26.09
C ILE A 286 -23.08 -23.07 24.58
N LEU A 287 -23.44 -22.08 23.76
CA LEU A 287 -23.20 -22.13 22.31
C LEU A 287 -21.70 -22.18 21.96
N LYS A 288 -20.86 -21.56 22.79
CA LYS A 288 -19.39 -21.61 22.62
C LYS A 288 -18.84 -23.00 22.95
N ILE A 289 -19.37 -23.66 23.98
CA ILE A 289 -19.03 -25.04 24.33
C ILE A 289 -19.51 -26.01 23.23
N GLU A 290 -20.74 -25.84 22.74
CA GLU A 290 -21.32 -26.66 21.67
C GLU A 290 -20.56 -26.51 20.34
N LYS A 291 -20.23 -25.27 19.96
CA LYS A 291 -19.35 -25.00 18.81
C LYS A 291 -18.01 -25.72 18.94
N ASN A 292 -17.38 -25.65 20.11
CA ASN A 292 -16.10 -26.31 20.33
C ASN A 292 -16.23 -27.84 20.28
N SER A 293 -17.31 -28.41 20.81
CA SER A 293 -17.60 -29.85 20.71
C SER A 293 -17.75 -30.31 19.27
N ILE A 294 -18.51 -29.57 18.46
CA ILE A 294 -18.71 -29.88 17.02
C ILE A 294 -17.39 -29.78 16.26
N VAL A 295 -16.58 -28.76 16.55
CA VAL A 295 -15.24 -28.61 15.92
C VAL A 295 -14.34 -29.80 16.30
N THR A 296 -14.34 -30.24 17.55
CA THR A 296 -13.55 -31.43 17.95
C THR A 296 -14.04 -32.72 17.28
N GLU A 297 -15.35 -32.88 17.09
CA GLU A 297 -15.91 -34.06 16.41
C GLU A 297 -15.62 -34.05 14.90
N LEU A 298 -15.68 -32.88 14.26
CA LEU A 298 -15.29 -32.71 12.85
C LEU A 298 -13.80 -32.99 12.64
N ASN A 299 -12.93 -32.48 13.51
CA ASN A 299 -11.50 -32.75 13.43
C ASN A 299 -11.22 -34.25 13.59
N LYS A 300 -11.89 -34.93 14.52
CA LYS A 300 -11.74 -36.39 14.70
C LYS A 300 -12.24 -37.18 13.48
N LYS A 301 -13.34 -36.75 12.85
CA LYS A 301 -13.82 -37.36 11.59
C LYS A 301 -12.84 -37.16 10.43
N GLN A 302 -12.23 -35.98 10.34
CA GLN A 302 -11.21 -35.68 9.33
C GLN A 302 -9.92 -36.49 9.57
N GLU A 303 -9.46 -36.59 10.82
CA GLU A 303 -8.29 -37.42 11.19
C GLU A 303 -8.53 -38.89 10.83
N ASN A 304 -9.72 -39.43 11.13
CA ASN A 304 -10.07 -40.80 10.75
C ASN A 304 -10.11 -41.00 9.23
N GLN A 305 -10.69 -40.06 8.48
CA GLN A 305 -10.69 -40.11 7.01
C GLN A 305 -9.28 -40.05 6.43
N ILE A 306 -8.39 -39.23 7.01
CA ILE A 306 -6.98 -39.16 6.62
C ILE A 306 -6.27 -40.48 6.92
N ALA A 307 -6.55 -41.10 8.07
CA ALA A 307 -5.99 -42.41 8.42
C ALA A 307 -6.45 -43.52 7.45
N ASP A 308 -7.73 -43.55 7.09
CA ASP A 308 -8.29 -44.51 6.13
C ASP A 308 -7.72 -44.30 4.72
N LEU A 309 -7.59 -43.04 4.28
CA LEU A 309 -6.97 -42.71 2.99
C LEU A 309 -5.49 -43.09 2.97
N ASN A 310 -4.75 -42.91 4.07
CA ASN A 310 -3.36 -43.35 4.17
C ASN A 310 -3.23 -44.87 4.13
N SER A 311 -4.12 -45.60 4.82
CA SER A 311 -4.17 -47.07 4.75
C SER A 311 -4.45 -47.56 3.32
N ASN A 312 -5.41 -46.95 2.63
CA ASN A 312 -5.69 -47.27 1.22
C ASN A 312 -4.51 -46.93 0.30
N MET A 313 -3.82 -45.81 0.55
CA MET A 313 -2.64 -45.42 -0.21
C MET A 313 -1.49 -46.42 -0.01
N ASP A 314 -1.29 -46.95 1.19
CA ASP A 314 -0.27 -47.97 1.45
C ASP A 314 -0.63 -49.33 0.85
N GLN A 315 -1.91 -49.71 0.83
CA GLN A 315 -2.38 -50.89 0.08
C GLN A 315 -2.14 -50.74 -1.43
N LEU A 316 -2.41 -49.56 -2.00
CA LEU A 316 -2.14 -49.27 -3.41
C LEU A 316 -0.64 -49.30 -3.72
N LYS A 317 0.22 -48.78 -2.84
CA LYS A 317 1.69 -48.90 -3.00
C LYS A 317 2.13 -50.36 -3.00
N ASP A 318 1.56 -51.19 -2.14
CA ASP A 318 1.90 -52.63 -2.09
C ASP A 318 1.44 -53.39 -3.35
N VAL A 319 0.28 -53.01 -3.91
CA VAL A 319 -0.21 -53.52 -5.20
C VAL A 319 0.71 -53.09 -6.35
N ILE A 320 1.11 -51.80 -6.39
CA ILE A 320 2.05 -51.29 -7.40
C ILE A 320 3.40 -52.00 -7.29
N LYS A 321 3.88 -52.24 -6.07
CA LYS A 321 5.14 -52.97 -5.83
C LYS A 321 5.06 -54.40 -6.39
N LYS A 322 3.98 -55.14 -6.09
CA LYS A 322 3.75 -56.50 -6.63
C LYS A 322 3.62 -56.52 -8.15
N GLN A 323 2.99 -55.50 -8.74
CA GLN A 323 2.91 -55.38 -10.21
C GLN A 323 4.28 -55.07 -10.83
N THR A 324 5.08 -54.23 -10.18
CA THR A 324 6.45 -53.91 -10.63
C THR A 324 7.33 -55.16 -10.59
N GLU A 325 7.29 -55.93 -9.50
CA GLU A 325 8.00 -57.23 -9.40
C GLU A 325 7.55 -58.23 -10.47
N ARG A 326 6.26 -58.22 -10.85
CA ARG A 326 5.74 -59.06 -11.94
C ARG A 326 6.24 -58.61 -13.31
N ILE A 327 6.30 -57.30 -13.56
CA ILE A 327 6.84 -56.74 -14.80
C ILE A 327 8.33 -57.09 -14.92
N GLU A 328 9.10 -56.98 -13.84
CA GLU A 328 10.52 -57.33 -13.82
C GLU A 328 10.74 -58.81 -14.18
N LYS A 329 9.94 -59.73 -13.62
CA LYS A 329 9.94 -61.16 -14.00
C LYS A 329 9.61 -61.37 -15.48
N LEU A 330 8.63 -60.65 -16.03
CA LEU A 330 8.27 -60.74 -17.46
C LEU A 330 9.37 -60.16 -18.37
N VAL A 331 10.10 -59.15 -17.91
CA VAL A 331 11.25 -58.58 -18.62
C VAL A 331 12.40 -59.60 -18.66
N ASP A 332 12.66 -60.28 -17.55
CA ASP A 332 13.65 -61.36 -17.50
C ASP A 332 13.26 -62.56 -18.38
N GLU A 333 11.98 -62.97 -18.35
CA GLU A 333 11.46 -64.00 -19.27
C GLU A 333 11.61 -63.57 -20.74
N LYS A 334 11.27 -62.32 -21.08
CA LYS A 334 11.45 -61.79 -22.43
C LYS A 334 12.93 -61.80 -22.83
N LYS A 335 13.84 -61.45 -21.92
CA LYS A 335 15.29 -61.48 -22.17
C LYS A 335 15.78 -62.90 -22.45
N ASN A 336 15.29 -63.88 -21.68
CA ASN A 336 15.58 -65.30 -21.90
C ASN A 336 15.03 -65.79 -23.24
N LEU A 337 13.80 -65.43 -23.59
CA LEU A 337 13.19 -65.77 -24.89
C LEU A 337 13.91 -65.10 -26.08
N ILE A 338 14.37 -63.86 -25.94
CA ILE A 338 15.19 -63.20 -26.96
C ILE A 338 16.53 -63.92 -27.12
N GLN A 339 17.16 -64.35 -26.03
CA GLN A 339 18.39 -65.12 -26.08
C GLN A 339 18.18 -66.49 -26.72
N GLU A 340 17.06 -67.16 -26.43
CA GLU A 340 16.67 -68.42 -27.04
C GLU A 340 16.35 -68.25 -28.53
N ASN A 341 15.61 -67.20 -28.91
CA ASN A 341 15.39 -66.84 -30.31
C ASN A 341 16.69 -66.49 -31.03
N GLY A 342 17.65 -65.85 -30.37
CA GLY A 342 18.98 -65.62 -30.92
C GLY A 342 19.73 -66.92 -31.20
N LYS A 343 19.64 -67.91 -30.29
CA LYS A 343 20.19 -69.26 -30.50
C LYS A 343 19.48 -70.01 -31.62
N LEU A 344 18.15 -69.95 -31.69
CA LEU A 344 17.36 -70.56 -32.76
C LEU A 344 17.62 -69.89 -34.11
N THR A 345 17.80 -68.56 -34.14
CA THR A 345 18.15 -67.82 -35.36
C THR A 345 19.56 -68.19 -35.83
N ALA A 346 20.52 -68.31 -34.91
CA ALA A 346 21.85 -68.81 -35.24
C ALA A 346 21.83 -70.28 -35.72
N GLN A 347 20.96 -71.13 -35.16
CA GLN A 347 20.73 -72.49 -35.65
C GLN A 347 20.07 -72.51 -37.03
N LEU A 348 19.11 -71.61 -37.30
CA LEU A 348 18.48 -71.46 -38.61
C LEU A 348 19.42 -70.88 -39.66
N GLU A 349 20.31 -69.96 -39.30
CA GLU A 349 21.38 -69.47 -40.17
C GLU A 349 22.40 -70.58 -40.46
N PHE A 350 22.73 -71.42 -39.48
CA PHE A 350 23.59 -72.59 -39.67
C PHE A 350 22.93 -73.65 -40.58
N ILE A 351 21.62 -73.83 -40.50
CA ILE A 351 20.84 -74.73 -41.39
C ILE A 351 20.70 -74.12 -42.80
N ASN A 352 20.53 -72.80 -42.92
CA ASN A 352 20.43 -72.10 -44.21
C ASN A 352 21.79 -71.97 -44.94
N LEU A 353 22.92 -72.10 -44.25
CA LEU A 353 24.26 -72.19 -44.84
C LEU A 353 24.60 -73.60 -45.35
N LEU A 354 23.70 -74.58 -45.19
CA LEU A 354 23.91 -75.98 -45.55
C LEU A 354 22.79 -76.52 -46.46
N PRO A 355 22.42 -75.82 -47.56
CA PRO A 355 22.67 -76.41 -48.88
C PRO A 355 22.81 -75.36 -50.02
N GLN A 356 24.04 -74.94 -50.32
CA GLN A 356 24.39 -74.27 -51.59
C GLN A 356 25.21 -75.16 -52.53
N GLN A 357 25.01 -76.47 -52.46
CA GLN A 357 25.38 -77.37 -53.55
C GLN A 357 24.16 -78.22 -53.93
N GLN A 358 23.85 -78.22 -55.23
CA GLN A 358 22.84 -79.04 -55.91
C GLN A 358 21.45 -78.38 -55.97
N LYS A 359 21.25 -77.35 -56.81
CA LYS A 359 20.87 -77.45 -58.24
C LYS A 359 19.77 -78.48 -58.54
N LYS A 360 18.72 -77.95 -59.18
CA LYS A 360 17.81 -78.51 -60.20
C LYS A 360 16.43 -79.00 -59.72
N LYS A 361 15.44 -78.45 -60.45
CA LYS A 361 14.17 -79.02 -60.93
C LYS A 361 12.87 -78.68 -60.18
N VAL A 362 11.98 -78.00 -60.94
CA VAL A 362 10.53 -78.28 -61.10
C VAL A 362 9.68 -77.81 -59.90
N ALA A 363 8.91 -76.72 -59.93
CA ALA A 363 7.81 -76.28 -60.83
C ALA A 363 6.64 -77.29 -60.97
N THR A 364 5.57 -77.04 -60.21
CA THR A 364 4.14 -77.42 -60.45
C THR A 364 3.74 -78.90 -60.47
N SER A 365 2.93 -79.36 -59.49
CA SER A 365 1.53 -79.82 -59.68
C SER A 365 0.96 -80.66 -58.51
N ASN A 366 -0.23 -80.27 -58.04
CA ASN A 366 -1.44 -81.10 -57.78
C ASN A 366 -1.59 -82.11 -56.61
N PHE A 367 -2.90 -82.39 -56.39
CA PHE A 367 -3.63 -83.41 -55.59
C PHE A 367 -4.13 -82.91 -54.21
N GLN A 368 -5.43 -82.74 -53.89
CA GLN A 368 -6.71 -83.37 -54.29
C GLN A 368 -6.79 -84.89 -54.08
N THR A 369 -8.02 -85.40 -53.84
CA THR A 369 -8.46 -86.77 -53.43
C THR A 369 -8.40 -86.98 -51.89
N ILE A 370 -9.44 -87.44 -51.17
CA ILE A 370 -10.27 -88.64 -51.41
C ILE A 370 -11.70 -88.50 -50.83
N ASN A 371 -12.65 -89.11 -51.55
CA ASN A 371 -14.06 -89.41 -51.28
C ASN A 371 -14.23 -90.95 -51.11
N MET A 372 -15.40 -91.41 -50.63
CA MET A 372 -15.93 -92.82 -50.60
C MET A 372 -15.51 -93.68 -49.38
N GLU A 373 -16.36 -94.47 -48.72
CA GLU A 373 -17.25 -95.53 -49.27
C GLU A 373 -18.34 -96.01 -48.26
N LEU A 374 -19.43 -96.56 -48.80
CA LEU A 374 -20.63 -97.13 -48.16
C LEU A 374 -20.61 -98.67 -48.22
N ASN A 375 -21.33 -99.33 -47.29
CA ASN A 375 -22.05 -100.62 -47.41
C ASN A 375 -21.50 -101.77 -48.28
N SER A 376 -21.45 -102.99 -47.70
CA SER A 376 -22.00 -104.19 -48.37
C SER A 376 -22.23 -105.37 -47.42
N SER A 377 -23.41 -105.97 -47.58
CA SER A 377 -23.82 -107.28 -47.07
C SER A 377 -23.65 -108.33 -48.18
N GLY A 378 -23.40 -109.61 -47.86
CA GLY A 378 -23.98 -110.73 -48.61
C GLY A 378 -23.07 -111.89 -49.09
N LEU A 379 -23.53 -113.10 -48.71
CA LEU A 379 -23.33 -114.46 -49.28
C LEU A 379 -22.01 -115.23 -49.03
N ILE A 380 -22.16 -116.45 -48.47
CA ILE A 380 -22.01 -117.74 -49.19
C ILE A 380 -22.84 -118.82 -48.47
N VAL A 381 -23.56 -119.62 -49.27
CA VAL A 381 -24.36 -120.81 -48.92
C VAL A 381 -23.51 -122.07 -49.08
N GLN A 382 -23.56 -123.01 -48.12
CA GLN A 382 -23.32 -124.43 -48.39
C GLN A 382 -24.37 -125.29 -47.67
N LYS A 383 -25.01 -126.17 -48.43
CA LYS A 383 -26.02 -127.17 -48.04
C LYS A 383 -25.39 -128.31 -47.22
N ALA A 384 -26.08 -128.77 -46.17
CA ALA A 384 -26.00 -130.14 -45.70
C ALA A 384 -27.37 -130.54 -45.08
N GLU A 385 -27.87 -131.69 -45.51
CA GLU A 385 -29.09 -132.34 -45.02
C GLU A 385 -28.89 -132.79 -43.56
N ILE A 386 -29.86 -132.48 -42.70
CA ILE A 386 -29.76 -132.62 -41.25
C ILE A 386 -31.06 -133.22 -40.70
N THR A 387 -30.89 -134.21 -39.83
CA THR A 387 -31.81 -135.27 -39.40
C THR A 387 -32.81 -134.82 -38.30
N PRO A 388 -33.87 -135.60 -37.98
CA PRO A 388 -34.96 -135.17 -37.08
C PRO A 388 -34.54 -134.82 -35.64
N GLU A 389 -33.38 -135.30 -35.19
CA GLU A 389 -32.83 -135.06 -33.85
C GLU A 389 -32.11 -133.70 -33.75
N GLU A 390 -31.52 -133.23 -34.85
CA GLU A 390 -30.91 -131.91 -34.97
C GLU A 390 -31.97 -130.80 -35.04
N LEU A 391 -33.20 -131.09 -35.48
CA LEU A 391 -34.33 -130.14 -35.49
C LEU A 391 -34.77 -129.72 -34.08
N HIS A 392 -34.66 -130.62 -33.09
CA HIS A 392 -35.00 -130.28 -31.70
C HIS A 392 -33.92 -129.40 -31.05
N GLN A 393 -32.64 -129.69 -31.32
CA GLN A 393 -31.53 -128.84 -30.90
C GLN A 393 -31.57 -127.48 -31.61
N LEU A 394 -31.91 -127.44 -32.90
CA LEU A 394 -32.14 -126.21 -33.66
C LEU A 394 -33.31 -125.39 -33.10
N LYS A 395 -34.38 -126.01 -32.59
CA LYS A 395 -35.47 -125.29 -31.91
C LYS A 395 -35.04 -124.66 -30.59
N MET A 396 -34.29 -125.38 -29.75
CA MET A 396 -33.72 -124.84 -28.51
C MET A 396 -32.71 -123.72 -28.79
N ILE A 397 -31.87 -123.88 -29.81
CA ILE A 397 -30.96 -122.83 -30.29
C ILE A 397 -31.75 -121.65 -30.84
N ASN A 398 -32.86 -121.87 -31.58
CA ASN A 398 -33.71 -120.80 -32.08
C ASN A 398 -34.42 -120.02 -30.97
N GLU A 399 -34.89 -120.67 -29.91
CA GLU A 399 -35.44 -119.98 -28.75
C GLU A 399 -34.37 -119.17 -28.02
N LYS A 400 -33.17 -119.74 -27.84
CA LYS A 400 -32.04 -119.03 -27.24
C LYS A 400 -31.60 -117.85 -28.09
N LEU A 401 -31.57 -118.00 -29.41
CA LEU A 401 -31.28 -116.93 -30.37
C LEU A 401 -32.40 -115.89 -30.40
N ARG A 402 -33.68 -116.27 -30.28
CA ARG A 402 -34.81 -115.32 -30.15
C ARG A 402 -34.73 -114.52 -28.85
N GLY A 403 -34.38 -115.16 -27.74
CA GLY A 403 -34.12 -114.46 -26.47
C GLY A 403 -32.93 -113.51 -26.57
N GLN A 404 -31.84 -113.94 -27.21
CA GLN A 404 -30.68 -113.08 -27.48
C GLN A 404 -31.01 -111.93 -28.43
N LEU A 405 -31.83 -112.17 -29.46
CA LEU A 405 -32.29 -111.15 -30.41
C LEU A 405 -33.21 -110.14 -29.74
N SER A 406 -34.14 -110.60 -28.89
CA SER A 406 -35.00 -109.72 -28.08
C SER A 406 -34.18 -108.86 -27.13
N ASN A 407 -33.16 -109.43 -26.48
CA ASN A 407 -32.23 -108.69 -25.63
C ASN A 407 -31.39 -107.69 -26.43
N ALA A 408 -30.96 -108.06 -27.64
CA ALA A 408 -30.23 -107.17 -28.54
C ALA A 408 -31.11 -106.00 -29.02
N ILE A 409 -32.38 -106.26 -29.35
CA ILE A 409 -33.35 -105.22 -29.75
C ILE A 409 -33.62 -104.26 -28.58
N SER A 410 -33.83 -104.77 -27.37
CA SER A 410 -33.97 -103.92 -26.18
C SER A 410 -32.72 -103.08 -25.92
N LYS A 411 -31.53 -103.66 -26.12
CA LYS A 411 -30.25 -102.94 -25.98
C LYS A 411 -30.06 -101.88 -27.07
N ILE A 412 -30.44 -102.16 -28.31
CA ILE A 412 -30.43 -101.19 -29.41
C ILE A 412 -31.37 -100.02 -29.09
N LYS A 413 -32.59 -100.31 -28.62
CA LYS A 413 -33.56 -99.27 -28.26
C LYS A 413 -33.05 -98.39 -27.12
N LEU A 414 -32.41 -98.99 -26.11
CA LEU A 414 -31.77 -98.24 -25.03
C LEU A 414 -30.64 -97.34 -25.54
N LEU A 415 -29.81 -97.85 -26.47
CA LEU A 415 -28.75 -97.09 -27.12
C LEU A 415 -29.28 -95.97 -28.04
N GLU A 416 -30.43 -96.17 -28.68
CA GLU A 416 -31.11 -95.13 -29.47
C GLU A 416 -31.66 -94.01 -28.59
N ASP A 417 -32.25 -94.35 -27.45
CA ASP A 417 -32.71 -93.39 -26.44
C ASP A 417 -31.51 -92.62 -25.84
N ASP A 418 -30.41 -93.31 -25.53
CA ASP A 418 -29.17 -92.68 -25.07
C ASP A 418 -28.56 -91.77 -26.14
N ARG A 419 -28.59 -92.17 -27.42
CA ARG A 419 -28.15 -91.35 -28.54
C ARG A 419 -29.02 -90.09 -28.69
N ALA A 420 -30.32 -90.19 -28.48
CA ALA A 420 -31.23 -89.04 -28.51
C ALA A 420 -30.94 -88.07 -27.34
N ARG A 421 -30.73 -88.59 -26.13
CA ARG A 421 -30.31 -87.80 -24.95
C ARG A 421 -28.95 -87.12 -25.15
N LEU A 422 -27.97 -87.84 -25.70
CA LEU A 422 -26.65 -87.29 -26.06
C LEU A 422 -26.77 -86.19 -27.13
N LYS A 423 -27.64 -86.37 -28.12
CA LYS A 423 -27.87 -85.34 -29.15
C LYS A 423 -28.52 -84.08 -28.57
N PHE A 424 -29.46 -84.23 -27.63
CA PHE A 424 -30.10 -83.11 -26.94
C PHE A 424 -29.10 -82.36 -26.04
N THR A 425 -28.32 -83.09 -25.22
CA THR A 425 -27.28 -82.49 -24.37
C THR A 425 -26.19 -81.81 -25.19
N THR A 426 -25.75 -82.39 -26.30
CA THR A 426 -24.80 -81.77 -27.23
C THR A 426 -25.37 -80.49 -27.85
N LYS A 427 -26.66 -80.47 -28.19
CA LYS A 427 -27.32 -79.27 -28.72
C LYS A 427 -27.40 -78.17 -27.66
N SER A 428 -27.75 -78.52 -26.42
CA SER A 428 -27.77 -77.57 -25.30
C SER A 428 -26.37 -77.03 -24.98
N GLN A 429 -25.34 -77.88 -24.97
CA GLN A 429 -23.96 -77.46 -24.76
C GLN A 429 -23.45 -76.54 -25.87
N LYS A 430 -23.81 -76.81 -27.13
CA LYS A 430 -23.48 -75.92 -28.26
C LYS A 430 -24.12 -74.54 -28.11
N GLN A 431 -25.37 -74.48 -27.66
CA GLN A 431 -26.05 -73.22 -27.37
C GLN A 431 -25.32 -72.44 -26.27
N ASN A 432 -24.95 -73.10 -25.15
CA ASN A 432 -24.19 -72.47 -24.07
C ASN A 432 -22.81 -71.97 -24.53
N ILE A 433 -22.13 -72.70 -25.43
CA ILE A 433 -20.84 -72.26 -25.99
C ILE A 433 -21.01 -71.00 -26.84
N VAL A 434 -22.09 -70.88 -27.60
CA VAL A 434 -22.40 -69.68 -28.40
C VAL A 434 -22.69 -68.48 -27.49
N GLU A 435 -23.45 -68.69 -26.41
CA GLU A 435 -23.73 -67.65 -25.41
C GLU A 435 -22.46 -67.19 -24.70
N LEU A 436 -21.63 -68.13 -24.22
CA LEU A 436 -20.31 -67.82 -23.64
C LEU A 436 -19.37 -67.11 -24.62
N SER A 437 -19.42 -67.46 -25.91
CA SER A 437 -18.66 -66.78 -26.96
C SER A 437 -19.13 -65.34 -27.15
N ALA A 438 -20.43 -65.06 -27.05
CA ALA A 438 -20.96 -63.71 -27.13
C ALA A 438 -20.54 -62.87 -25.90
N ASP A 439 -20.57 -63.46 -24.71
CA ASP A 439 -20.11 -62.81 -23.48
C ASP A 439 -18.60 -62.49 -23.52
N ILE A 440 -17.77 -63.40 -24.04
CA ILE A 440 -16.34 -63.16 -24.25
C ILE A 440 -16.11 -62.02 -25.25
N GLN A 441 -16.92 -61.90 -26.30
CA GLN A 441 -16.82 -60.78 -27.23
C GLN A 441 -17.19 -59.44 -26.56
N HIS A 442 -18.26 -59.42 -25.76
CA HIS A 442 -18.66 -58.24 -24.99
C HIS A 442 -17.55 -57.82 -24.01
N LEU A 443 -17.02 -58.75 -23.21
CA LEU A 443 -15.93 -58.48 -22.27
C LEU A 443 -14.66 -57.98 -22.97
N ASN A 444 -14.36 -58.44 -24.19
CA ASN A 444 -13.25 -57.93 -24.98
C ASN A 444 -13.49 -56.51 -25.51
N SER A 445 -14.73 -56.18 -25.85
CA SER A 445 -15.12 -54.80 -26.21
C SER A 445 -14.94 -53.86 -25.02
N ASP A 446 -15.46 -54.26 -23.85
CA ASP A 446 -15.37 -53.47 -22.62
C ASP A 446 -13.91 -53.29 -22.17
N LYS A 447 -13.10 -54.35 -22.28
CA LYS A 447 -11.65 -54.28 -22.03
C LYS A 447 -10.95 -53.29 -22.96
N LYS A 448 -11.34 -53.24 -24.23
CA LYS A 448 -10.78 -52.30 -25.20
C LYS A 448 -11.17 -50.87 -24.87
N GLU A 449 -12.41 -50.64 -24.47
CA GLU A 449 -12.88 -49.32 -24.01
C GLU A 449 -12.17 -48.88 -22.73
N MET A 450 -12.01 -49.78 -21.74
CA MET A 450 -11.22 -49.48 -20.54
C MET A 450 -9.77 -49.14 -20.87
N ASN A 451 -9.12 -49.86 -21.79
CA ASN A 451 -7.74 -49.54 -22.20
C ASN A 451 -7.63 -48.16 -22.86
N ASN A 452 -8.61 -47.78 -23.69
CA ASN A 452 -8.64 -46.44 -24.28
C ASN A 452 -8.81 -45.37 -23.19
N ASN A 453 -9.70 -45.61 -22.20
CA ASN A 453 -9.88 -44.70 -21.08
C ASN A 453 -8.62 -44.58 -20.21
N ILE A 454 -7.90 -45.67 -19.99
CA ILE A 454 -6.59 -45.66 -19.30
C ILE A 454 -5.58 -44.82 -20.08
N SER A 455 -5.47 -45.02 -21.40
CA SER A 455 -4.58 -44.23 -22.25
C SER A 455 -4.91 -42.73 -22.21
N ASP A 456 -6.19 -42.36 -22.26
CA ASP A 456 -6.63 -40.97 -22.15
C ASP A 456 -6.32 -40.36 -20.78
N LEU A 457 -6.46 -41.15 -19.71
CA LEU A 457 -6.11 -40.73 -18.36
C LEU A 457 -4.60 -40.57 -18.17
N GLU A 458 -3.79 -41.47 -18.72
CA GLU A 458 -2.33 -41.36 -18.73
C GLU A 458 -1.87 -40.11 -19.50
N GLN A 459 -2.49 -39.81 -20.65
CA GLN A 459 -2.19 -38.60 -21.41
C GLN A 459 -2.60 -37.33 -20.64
N LYS A 460 -3.76 -37.33 -19.97
CA LYS A 460 -4.19 -36.22 -19.10
C LYS A 460 -3.24 -36.04 -17.91
N LEU A 461 -2.79 -37.13 -17.30
CA LEU A 461 -1.83 -37.10 -16.20
C LEU A 461 -0.47 -36.54 -16.66
N ALA A 462 0.04 -36.98 -17.82
CA ALA A 462 1.28 -36.47 -18.39
C ALA A 462 1.20 -34.96 -18.67
N ASN A 463 0.08 -34.49 -19.23
CA ASN A 463 -0.17 -33.07 -19.48
C ASN A 463 -0.25 -32.26 -18.16
N MET A 464 -0.89 -32.82 -17.13
CA MET A 464 -0.94 -32.22 -15.78
C MET A 464 0.45 -32.13 -15.13
N ILE A 465 1.25 -33.19 -15.21
CA ILE A 465 2.63 -33.22 -14.71
C ILE A 465 3.48 -32.16 -15.43
N GLN A 466 3.35 -32.05 -16.76
CA GLN A 466 4.07 -31.04 -17.54
C GLN A 466 3.66 -29.61 -17.14
N LYS A 467 2.36 -29.35 -16.96
CA LYS A 467 1.85 -28.06 -16.47
C LYS A 467 2.37 -27.73 -15.07
N HIS A 468 2.40 -28.71 -14.16
CA HIS A 468 2.97 -28.52 -12.82
C HIS A 468 4.47 -28.22 -12.88
N ARG A 469 5.21 -28.88 -13.78
CA ARG A 469 6.65 -28.64 -13.97
C ARG A 469 6.93 -27.23 -14.50
N THR A 470 6.13 -26.76 -15.47
CA THR A 470 6.24 -25.39 -15.97
C THR A 470 5.86 -24.37 -14.90
N ALA A 471 4.80 -24.62 -14.11
CA ALA A 471 4.39 -23.75 -13.01
C ALA A 471 5.46 -23.67 -11.91
N ALA A 472 6.10 -24.80 -11.58
CA ALA A 472 7.21 -24.87 -10.63
C ALA A 472 8.44 -24.09 -11.12
N LEU A 473 8.79 -24.18 -12.41
CA LEU A 473 9.87 -23.39 -13.01
C LEU A 473 9.56 -21.89 -12.98
N THR A 474 8.32 -21.48 -13.29
CA THR A 474 7.92 -20.07 -13.20
C THR A 474 7.91 -19.56 -11.75
N ALA A 475 7.50 -20.38 -10.79
CA ALA A 475 7.54 -20.03 -9.37
C ALA A 475 9.00 -19.88 -8.87
N GLN A 476 9.91 -20.75 -9.34
CA GLN A 476 11.33 -20.63 -9.04
C GLN A 476 11.93 -19.35 -9.64
N GLN A 477 11.62 -19.03 -10.90
CA GLN A 477 12.07 -17.78 -11.53
C GLN A 477 11.53 -16.54 -10.82
N GLN A 478 10.27 -16.55 -10.37
CA GLN A 478 9.70 -15.46 -9.57
C GLN A 478 10.39 -15.32 -8.21
N LYS A 479 10.75 -16.43 -7.58
CA LYS A 479 11.52 -16.42 -6.33
C LYS A 479 12.92 -15.83 -6.52
N ASP A 480 13.63 -16.24 -7.56
CA ASP A 480 14.97 -15.73 -7.86
C ASP A 480 14.92 -14.22 -8.18
N LEU A 481 13.88 -13.75 -8.88
CA LEU A 481 13.64 -12.33 -9.13
C LEU A 481 13.38 -11.56 -7.83
N LEU A 482 12.60 -12.13 -6.92
CA LEU A 482 12.30 -11.54 -5.61
C LEU A 482 13.59 -11.43 -4.76
N ASP A 483 14.43 -12.46 -4.77
CA ASP A 483 15.71 -12.46 -4.06
C ASP A 483 16.67 -11.41 -4.63
N GLN A 484 16.68 -11.23 -5.96
CA GLN A 484 17.45 -10.16 -6.62
C GLN A 484 16.95 -8.76 -6.21
N GLN A 485 15.63 -8.54 -6.24
CA GLN A 485 15.00 -7.29 -5.80
C GLN A 485 15.27 -7.00 -4.32
N ASN A 486 15.25 -8.01 -3.45
CA ASN A 486 15.61 -7.86 -2.05
C ASN A 486 17.08 -7.44 -1.86
N SER A 487 17.99 -7.98 -2.67
CA SER A 487 19.41 -7.56 -2.62
C SER A 487 19.60 -6.10 -3.06
N GLU A 488 18.84 -5.66 -4.07
CA GLU A 488 18.85 -4.27 -4.53
C GLU A 488 18.24 -3.33 -3.49
N PHE A 489 17.16 -3.76 -2.83
CA PHE A 489 16.55 -3.02 -1.74
C PHE A 489 17.53 -2.81 -0.57
N GLU A 490 18.27 -3.85 -0.16
CA GLU A 490 19.29 -3.70 0.89
C GLU A 490 20.46 -2.80 0.47
N LYS A 491 20.88 -2.83 -0.81
CA LYS A 491 21.86 -1.86 -1.34
C LYS A 491 21.31 -0.43 -1.29
N LEU A 492 20.05 -0.22 -1.67
CA LEU A 492 19.40 1.08 -1.63
C LEU A 492 19.28 1.60 -0.19
N LYS A 493 18.96 0.72 0.75
CA LYS A 493 18.87 1.04 2.19
C LYS A 493 20.22 1.43 2.77
N LEU A 494 21.30 0.74 2.40
CA LEU A 494 22.67 1.12 2.75
C LEU A 494 23.07 2.47 2.15
N ALA A 495 22.69 2.74 0.90
CA ALA A 495 22.94 4.04 0.25
C ALA A 495 22.15 5.17 0.94
N LEU A 496 20.88 4.94 1.29
CA LEU A 496 20.04 5.87 2.03
C LEU A 496 20.66 6.21 3.39
N LEU A 497 21.13 5.20 4.13
CA LEU A 497 21.79 5.39 5.42
C LEU A 497 23.07 6.23 5.29
N LYS A 498 23.86 6.02 4.23
CA LYS A 498 25.05 6.85 3.93
C LYS A 498 24.66 8.30 3.64
N CYS A 499 23.65 8.53 2.79
CA CYS A 499 23.15 9.88 2.50
C CYS A 499 22.61 10.57 3.76
N GLN A 500 21.91 9.83 4.63
CA GLN A 500 21.38 10.35 5.89
C GLN A 500 22.52 10.78 6.84
N ASN A 501 23.61 9.99 6.91
CA ASN A 501 24.79 10.36 7.70
C ASN A 501 25.49 11.62 7.14
N VAL A 502 25.62 11.73 5.81
CA VAL A 502 26.19 12.93 5.18
C VAL A 502 25.31 14.16 5.43
N ALA A 503 23.99 14.03 5.31
CA ALA A 503 23.06 15.11 5.61
C ALA A 503 23.16 15.57 7.07
N SER A 504 23.30 14.62 8.01
CA SER A 504 23.52 14.95 9.43
C SER A 504 24.83 15.70 9.66
N GLN A 505 25.92 15.28 9.00
CA GLN A 505 27.21 15.98 9.08
C GLN A 505 27.13 17.40 8.51
N GLN A 506 26.47 17.57 7.37
CA GLN A 506 26.24 18.89 6.78
C GLN A 506 25.37 19.78 7.69
N PHE A 507 24.39 19.21 8.38
CA PHE A 507 23.58 19.94 9.34
C PHE A 507 24.42 20.46 10.52
N ASP A 508 25.33 19.63 11.03
CA ASP A 508 26.26 20.03 12.09
C ASP A 508 27.22 21.14 11.62
N GLU A 509 27.74 21.04 10.39
CA GLU A 509 28.59 22.08 9.77
C GLU A 509 27.83 23.40 9.56
N ILE A 510 26.60 23.36 9.05
CA ILE A 510 25.75 24.54 8.90
C ILE A 510 25.49 25.18 10.26
N THR A 511 25.18 24.38 11.28
CA THR A 511 24.95 24.88 12.65
C THR A 511 26.21 25.55 13.19
N LYS A 512 27.38 24.98 12.93
CA LYS A 512 28.67 25.59 13.31
C LYS A 512 28.90 26.94 12.59
N HIS A 513 28.65 27.00 11.29
CA HIS A 513 28.79 28.25 10.52
C HIS A 513 27.76 29.31 10.91
N GLN A 514 26.53 28.93 11.27
CA GLN A 514 25.53 29.84 11.83
C GLN A 514 26.00 30.45 13.15
N ASN A 515 26.57 29.63 14.04
CA ASN A 515 27.15 30.12 15.30
C ASN A 515 28.34 31.06 15.07
N GLU A 516 29.19 30.79 14.08
CA GLU A 516 30.29 31.69 13.68
C GLU A 516 29.76 33.01 13.09
N ARG A 517 28.73 32.95 12.24
CA ARG A 517 28.07 34.13 11.70
C ARG A 517 27.49 35.01 12.80
N GLU A 518 26.83 34.44 13.79
CA GLU A 518 26.29 35.19 14.94
C GLU A 518 27.39 35.89 15.75
N LYS A 519 28.52 35.22 15.96
CA LYS A 519 29.69 35.84 16.60
C LYS A 519 30.20 37.04 15.79
N LEU A 520 30.31 36.89 14.47
CA LEU A 520 30.74 37.98 13.58
C LEU A 520 29.75 39.14 13.55
N VAL A 521 28.46 38.87 13.48
CA VAL A 521 27.40 39.89 13.55
C VAL A 521 27.46 40.64 14.89
N THR A 522 27.71 39.94 15.99
CA THR A 522 27.89 40.57 17.31
C THR A 522 29.12 41.46 17.35
N LEU A 523 30.23 41.02 16.74
CA LEU A 523 31.44 41.83 16.61
C LEU A 523 31.21 43.09 15.75
N MET A 524 30.52 42.96 14.62
CA MET A 524 30.13 44.07 13.76
C MET A 524 29.25 45.08 14.48
N LYS A 525 28.22 44.63 15.21
CA LYS A 525 27.38 45.53 16.02
C LYS A 525 28.20 46.31 17.04
N ARG A 526 29.17 45.64 17.68
CA ARG A 526 30.09 46.30 18.61
C ARG A 526 31.00 47.32 17.92
N GLN A 527 31.53 47.00 16.74
CA GLN A 527 32.35 47.93 15.96
C GLN A 527 31.54 49.14 15.49
N ASN A 528 30.33 48.95 14.99
CA ASN A 528 29.42 50.04 14.60
C ASN A 528 29.08 50.94 15.78
N PHE A 529 28.81 50.38 16.96
CA PHE A 529 28.60 51.17 18.17
C PHE A 529 29.83 52.03 18.51
N VAL A 530 31.04 51.47 18.39
CA VAL A 530 32.27 52.24 18.62
C VAL A 530 32.45 53.33 17.57
N LEU A 531 32.14 53.06 16.30
CA LEU A 531 32.17 54.07 15.23
C LEU A 531 31.18 55.21 15.50
N GLU A 532 29.93 54.92 15.88
CA GLU A 532 28.94 55.94 16.26
C GLU A 532 29.45 56.81 17.43
N GLN A 533 30.15 56.23 18.40
CA GLN A 533 30.75 56.98 19.49
C GLN A 533 31.88 57.91 18.99
N TYR A 534 32.68 57.47 18.03
CA TYR A 534 33.70 58.31 17.41
C TYR A 534 33.09 59.39 16.51
N GLU A 535 32.04 59.10 15.76
CA GLU A 535 31.30 60.09 14.96
C GLU A 535 30.69 61.17 15.84
N LYS A 536 30.07 60.79 16.97
CA LYS A 536 29.58 61.75 17.97
C LYS A 536 30.71 62.62 18.51
N LYS A 537 31.87 62.03 18.82
CA LYS A 537 33.05 62.78 19.27
C LYS A 537 33.56 63.75 18.20
N ILE A 538 33.63 63.31 16.94
CA ILE A 538 34.01 64.15 15.80
C ILE A 538 33.01 65.29 15.63
N LEU A 539 31.70 65.02 15.71
CA LEU A 539 30.66 66.03 15.61
C LEU A 539 30.75 67.05 16.75
N THR A 540 30.97 66.59 17.98
CA THR A 540 31.18 67.49 19.13
C THR A 540 32.46 68.31 18.99
N ALA A 541 33.55 67.72 18.50
CA ALA A 541 34.80 68.43 18.25
C ALA A 541 34.65 69.44 17.10
N HIS A 542 33.88 69.11 16.06
CA HIS A 542 33.59 70.00 14.94
C HIS A 542 32.73 71.19 15.38
N ASN A 543 31.67 70.94 16.16
CA ASN A 543 30.85 71.99 16.75
C ASN A 543 31.66 72.87 17.70
N GLN A 544 32.50 72.27 18.56
CA GLN A 544 33.44 73.01 19.41
C GLN A 544 34.43 73.82 18.59
N THR A 545 34.94 73.32 17.47
CA THR A 545 35.84 74.06 16.58
C THR A 545 35.12 75.21 15.89
N SER A 546 33.85 75.02 15.49
CA SER A 546 32.99 76.06 14.93
C SER A 546 32.67 77.14 15.98
N ASP A 547 32.33 76.75 17.20
CA ASP A 547 32.08 77.65 18.32
C ASP A 547 33.35 78.38 18.75
N GLN A 548 34.49 77.69 18.80
CA GLN A 548 35.81 78.29 19.03
C GLN A 548 36.19 79.24 17.91
N LYS A 549 35.86 78.96 16.65
CA LYS A 549 36.09 79.87 15.51
C LYS A 549 35.20 81.10 15.57
N ASN A 550 33.94 80.95 15.99
CA ASN A 550 33.03 82.05 16.25
C ASN A 550 33.45 82.87 17.47
N GLN A 551 33.96 82.23 18.52
CA GLN A 551 34.59 82.89 19.66
C GLN A 551 35.90 83.55 19.26
N LEU A 552 36.73 82.96 18.39
CA LEU A 552 37.98 83.56 17.89
C LEU A 552 37.70 84.80 17.04
N ASN A 553 36.60 84.80 16.28
CA ASN A 553 36.17 85.96 15.52
C ASN A 553 35.68 87.09 16.44
N ARG A 554 34.94 86.77 17.51
CA ARG A 554 34.55 87.74 18.56
C ARG A 554 35.75 88.22 19.38
N ILE A 555 36.67 87.32 19.70
CA ILE A 555 37.93 87.61 20.40
C ILE A 555 38.85 88.43 19.50
N ASN A 556 38.90 88.24 18.18
CA ASN A 556 39.64 89.12 17.25
C ASN A 556 38.98 90.50 17.10
N GLU A 557 37.66 90.61 17.30
CA GLU A 557 36.96 91.89 17.40
C GLU A 557 37.23 92.60 18.75
N ASP A 558 37.40 91.84 19.84
CA ASP A 558 37.67 92.36 21.20
C ASP A 558 39.19 92.50 21.53
N GLN A 559 40.10 91.78 20.87
CA GLN A 559 41.56 91.77 21.10
C GLN A 559 42.34 92.83 20.30
N ASN A 560 41.64 93.67 19.53
CA ASN A 560 42.24 94.94 19.10
C ASN A 560 42.38 95.95 20.26
N ASN A 561 41.96 95.61 21.49
CA ASN A 561 42.07 96.50 22.65
C ASN A 561 42.93 96.03 23.84
N GLU A 562 43.32 94.76 23.98
CA GLU A 562 44.17 94.39 25.11
C GLU A 562 45.25 93.38 24.72
N ASN A 563 46.39 93.94 24.29
CA ASN A 563 47.68 93.30 24.41
C ASN A 563 48.00 93.04 25.90
N GLU A 564 48.79 91.99 26.12
CA GLU A 564 49.56 91.70 27.33
C GLU A 564 48.83 91.00 28.51
N ARG A 565 49.01 89.68 28.64
CA ARG A 565 49.78 89.03 29.75
C ARG A 565 49.41 87.55 29.98
N LEU A 566 50.44 86.72 29.85
CA LEU A 566 50.82 85.58 30.73
C LEU A 566 49.83 84.43 31.04
N ASN A 567 50.17 83.26 30.48
CA ASN A 567 50.54 82.00 31.17
C ASN A 567 49.89 81.58 32.52
N ASN A 568 49.36 80.34 32.47
CA ASN A 568 49.47 79.23 33.45
C ASN A 568 48.60 79.16 34.74
N ASN A 569 47.84 78.04 34.83
CA ASN A 569 47.80 77.02 35.90
C ASN A 569 46.43 76.57 36.49
N LEU A 570 46.44 75.28 36.85
CA LEU A 570 45.40 74.32 37.28
C LEU A 570 44.72 74.55 38.66
N ASN A 571 43.46 74.07 38.75
CA ASN A 571 42.84 73.15 39.75
C ASN A 571 41.46 73.62 40.25
N ILE A 572 40.42 72.77 40.09
CA ILE A 572 39.04 73.05 40.54
C ILE A 572 38.49 71.89 41.39
N HIS A 573 37.84 72.22 42.50
CA HIS A 573 37.17 71.33 43.46
C HIS A 573 35.63 71.36 43.24
N LEU A 574 34.95 70.20 43.24
CA LEU A 574 33.50 70.12 42.94
C LEU A 574 32.60 70.46 44.15
N PRO A 575 31.49 71.22 43.94
CA PRO A 575 30.52 71.57 44.97
C PRO A 575 29.52 70.43 45.30
N PRO A 576 28.93 70.41 46.51
CA PRO A 576 28.05 69.32 46.99
C PRO A 576 26.79 69.09 46.15
N ASN A 577 26.24 70.15 45.56
CA ASN A 577 25.02 70.12 44.74
C ASN A 577 25.22 69.37 43.42
N ALA A 578 26.47 69.06 43.04
CA ALA A 578 26.78 68.29 41.83
C ALA A 578 26.29 66.83 41.90
N PHE A 579 25.80 66.37 43.05
CA PHE A 579 25.30 65.01 43.27
C PHE A 579 23.78 64.92 43.47
N GLU A 580 23.06 66.05 43.42
CA GLU A 580 21.60 66.05 43.41
C GLU A 580 21.10 65.80 41.98
N CYS A 581 20.44 64.67 41.76
CA CYS A 581 19.87 64.30 40.48
C CYS A 581 18.39 63.98 40.65
N ASN A 582 17.54 64.88 40.15
CA ASN A 582 16.07 64.80 40.28
C ASN A 582 15.45 63.69 39.42
N GLU A 583 16.26 63.01 38.62
CA GLU A 583 15.84 61.89 37.76
C GLU A 583 15.97 60.53 38.47
N PHE A 584 16.61 60.48 39.64
CA PHE A 584 16.66 59.25 40.42
C PHE A 584 15.37 59.04 41.21
N PRO A 585 14.89 57.79 41.33
CA PRO A 585 13.78 57.45 42.22
C PRO A 585 14.09 57.95 43.63
N ASP A 586 13.06 58.46 44.33
CA ASP A 586 13.23 59.15 45.62
C ASP A 586 14.09 58.37 46.61
N GLU A 587 13.95 57.04 46.66
CA GLU A 587 14.74 56.14 47.52
C GLU A 587 16.24 56.13 47.18
N LEU A 588 16.59 56.14 45.88
CA LEU A 588 17.98 56.18 45.41
C LEU A 588 18.57 57.58 45.55
N ALA A 589 17.79 58.61 45.27
CA ALA A 589 18.18 60.00 45.48
C ALA A 589 18.50 60.27 46.96
N ASP A 590 17.72 59.69 47.88
CA ASP A 590 17.95 59.79 49.33
C ASP A 590 19.23 59.06 49.78
N LEU A 591 19.52 57.89 49.19
CA LEU A 591 20.75 57.12 49.43
C LEU A 591 21.99 57.85 48.92
N VAL A 592 21.93 58.41 47.71
CA VAL A 592 23.02 59.18 47.09
C VAL A 592 23.28 60.48 47.87
N SER A 593 22.22 61.20 48.27
CA SER A 593 22.32 62.42 49.08
C SER A 593 22.89 62.18 50.48
N LYS A 594 22.53 61.06 51.14
CA LYS A 594 23.11 60.65 52.45
C LYS A 594 24.60 60.28 52.39
N LEU A 595 25.12 59.93 51.21
CA LEU A 595 26.55 59.66 51.00
C LEU A 595 27.32 60.90 50.52
N ALA A 596 26.70 61.71 49.67
CA ALA A 596 27.24 63.00 49.24
C ALA A 596 27.46 63.95 50.43
N SER A 597 26.61 63.89 51.46
CA SER A 597 26.70 64.70 52.68
C SER A 597 27.76 64.25 53.70
N LYS A 598 28.35 63.04 53.58
CA LYS A 598 29.41 62.58 54.48
C LYS A 598 30.78 63.15 54.07
N ASN A 599 31.32 64.12 54.82
CA ASN A 599 32.53 64.89 54.44
C ASN A 599 33.90 64.22 54.64
N ASN A 600 33.93 62.90 54.89
CA ASN A 600 35.16 62.24 55.34
C ASN A 600 35.96 61.57 54.20
N LEU A 601 35.52 61.69 52.95
CA LEU A 601 36.12 61.04 51.78
C LEU A 601 36.50 62.06 50.70
N ARG A 602 37.70 61.91 50.10
CA ARG A 602 38.17 62.72 48.95
C ARG A 602 37.24 62.51 47.73
N THR A 603 37.18 63.50 46.83
CA THR A 603 36.19 63.60 45.74
C THR A 603 36.09 62.34 44.86
N ILE A 604 37.23 61.76 44.47
CA ILE A 604 37.26 60.58 43.58
C ILE A 604 36.72 59.31 44.28
N PRO A 605 37.18 58.95 45.49
CA PRO A 605 36.58 57.86 46.27
C PRO A 605 35.08 58.03 46.50
N LYS A 606 34.64 59.27 46.76
CA LYS A 606 33.23 59.60 47.03
C LYS A 606 32.35 59.38 45.80
N ILE A 607 32.81 59.80 44.62
CA ILE A 607 32.15 59.53 43.33
C ILE A 607 32.06 58.01 43.07
N LYS A 608 33.16 57.27 43.29
CA LYS A 608 33.16 55.81 43.08
C LYS A 608 32.14 55.10 43.97
N GLN A 609 32.01 55.51 45.22
CA GLN A 609 31.11 54.88 46.18
C GLN A 609 29.63 55.21 45.90
N ILE A 610 29.35 56.44 45.43
CA ILE A 610 28.03 56.83 44.94
C ILE A 610 27.64 56.02 43.69
N LEU A 611 28.56 55.88 42.72
CA LEU A 611 28.33 55.07 41.51
C LEU A 611 28.09 53.60 41.85
N LEU A 612 28.81 53.04 42.83
CA LEU A 612 28.65 51.65 43.24
C LEU A 612 27.23 51.37 43.78
N ILE A 613 26.65 52.33 44.50
CA ILE A 613 25.31 52.22 45.08
C ILE A 613 24.22 52.41 44.03
N ILE A 614 24.43 53.29 43.06
CA ILE A 614 23.55 53.40 41.89
C ILE A 614 23.51 52.06 41.13
N VAL A 615 24.68 51.44 40.91
CA VAL A 615 24.76 50.13 40.25
C VAL A 615 24.06 49.05 41.08
N GLN A 616 24.27 49.00 42.40
CA GLN A 616 23.61 48.02 43.25
C GLN A 616 22.08 48.15 43.23
N TYR A 617 21.55 49.38 43.32
CA TYR A 617 20.11 49.63 43.30
C TYR A 617 19.44 49.13 42.01
N TYR A 618 19.98 49.50 40.85
CA TYR A 618 19.40 49.05 39.57
C TYR A 618 19.61 47.55 39.31
N THR A 619 20.68 46.95 39.85
CA THR A 619 20.87 45.49 39.78
C THR A 619 19.82 44.75 40.62
N GLU A 620 19.45 45.29 41.78
CA GLU A 620 18.41 44.73 42.64
C GLU A 620 17.01 44.87 42.03
N GLN A 621 16.72 46.02 41.39
CA GLN A 621 15.48 46.23 40.63
C GLN A 621 15.34 45.29 39.42
N LEU A 622 16.43 45.06 38.67
CA LEU A 622 16.42 44.10 37.56
C LEU A 622 16.12 42.68 38.06
N ASN A 623 16.72 42.26 39.17
CA ASN A 623 16.46 40.96 39.78
C ASN A 623 15.01 40.81 40.26
N GLU A 624 14.36 41.88 40.74
CA GLU A 624 12.94 41.85 41.11
C GLU A 624 12.01 41.77 39.88
N HIS A 625 12.37 42.46 38.81
CA HIS A 625 11.67 42.38 37.52
C HIS A 625 11.73 40.99 36.91
N ASP A 626 12.88 40.32 36.98
CA ASP A 626 13.06 38.95 36.50
C ASP A 626 12.22 37.94 37.30
N LYS A 627 12.10 38.14 38.62
CA LYS A 627 11.21 37.33 39.47
C LYS A 627 9.74 37.52 39.09
N LYS A 628 9.30 38.75 38.80
CA LYS A 628 7.93 39.04 38.34
C LYS A 628 7.65 38.39 36.98
N LEU A 629 8.58 38.52 36.03
CA LEU A 629 8.47 37.91 34.69
C LEU A 629 8.36 36.38 34.75
N ASN A 630 9.13 35.74 35.62
CA ASN A 630 9.06 34.28 35.80
C ASN A 630 7.73 33.85 36.46
N SER A 631 7.18 34.63 37.38
CA SER A 631 5.86 34.36 37.98
C SER A 631 4.70 34.51 36.97
N GLU A 632 4.81 35.45 36.03
CA GLU A 632 3.86 35.65 34.91
C GLU A 632 3.90 34.48 33.93
N LYS A 633 5.10 34.01 33.56
CA LYS A 633 5.27 32.82 32.72
C LYS A 633 4.64 31.57 33.35
N GLU A 634 4.81 31.39 34.66
CA GLU A 634 4.21 30.27 35.38
C GLU A 634 2.67 30.35 35.42
N LYS A 635 2.11 31.57 35.56
CA LYS A 635 0.65 31.78 35.45
C LYS A 635 0.13 31.48 34.03
N ASN A 636 0.85 31.89 32.99
CA ASN A 636 0.49 31.58 31.60
C ASN A 636 0.56 30.08 31.32
N SER A 637 1.56 29.37 31.86
CA SER A 637 1.64 27.91 31.75
C SER A 637 0.42 27.23 32.40
N LYS A 638 0.02 27.69 33.59
CA LYS A 638 -1.19 27.17 34.29
C LYS A 638 -2.49 27.52 33.56
N LEU A 639 -2.55 28.66 32.88
CA LEU A 639 -3.71 29.05 32.08
C LEU A 639 -3.82 28.19 30.81
N ASN A 640 -2.70 27.92 30.14
CA ASN A 640 -2.66 27.01 28.98
C ASN A 640 -3.08 25.59 29.35
N GLU A 641 -2.67 25.11 30.53
CA GLU A 641 -3.10 23.80 31.04
C GLU A 641 -4.62 23.77 31.30
N LYS A 642 -5.22 24.86 31.78
CA LYS A 642 -6.68 24.98 31.92
C LYS A 642 -7.40 25.00 30.57
N TYR A 643 -6.86 25.68 29.56
CA TYR A 643 -7.41 25.66 28.21
C TYR A 643 -7.36 24.26 27.62
N LYS A 644 -6.24 23.55 27.77
CA LYS A 644 -6.11 22.17 27.32
C LYS A 644 -7.13 21.25 28.00
N ASN A 645 -7.31 21.37 29.32
CA ASN A 645 -8.32 20.61 30.05
C ASN A 645 -9.76 20.94 29.61
N LEU A 646 -10.04 22.19 29.24
CA LEU A 646 -11.34 22.59 28.69
C LEU A 646 -11.56 22.03 27.29
N THR A 647 -10.53 22.08 26.42
CA THR A 647 -10.56 21.50 25.08
C THR A 647 -10.78 19.99 25.16
N ASP A 648 -10.06 19.29 26.02
CA ASP A 648 -10.22 17.85 26.26
C ASP A 648 -11.63 17.52 26.77
N PHE A 649 -12.19 18.34 27.67
CA PHE A 649 -13.56 18.20 28.16
C PHE A 649 -14.62 18.42 27.06
N LEU A 650 -14.41 19.40 26.17
CA LEU A 650 -15.32 19.68 25.06
C LEU A 650 -15.28 18.59 23.98
N ILE A 651 -14.09 18.08 23.66
CA ILE A 651 -13.91 16.91 22.77
C ILE A 651 -14.61 15.69 23.38
N GLN A 652 -14.57 15.52 24.70
CA GLN A 652 -15.24 14.41 25.39
C GLN A 652 -16.78 14.51 25.37
N LEU A 653 -17.34 15.73 25.46
CA LEU A 653 -18.80 15.95 25.40
C LEU A 653 -19.36 15.91 23.99
N PHE A 654 -18.56 16.29 22.98
CA PHE A 654 -18.99 16.36 21.58
C PHE A 654 -17.97 15.70 20.63
N PRO A 655 -17.84 14.36 20.63
CA PRO A 655 -16.82 13.65 19.85
C PRO A 655 -16.98 13.76 18.32
N GLN A 656 -18.06 14.38 17.87
CA GLN A 656 -18.41 14.53 16.45
C GLN A 656 -18.05 15.92 15.90
N ILE A 657 -17.56 16.83 16.75
CA ILE A 657 -17.13 18.17 16.35
C ILE A 657 -15.61 18.17 16.41
N ASP A 658 -14.97 18.24 15.25
CA ASP A 658 -13.52 18.36 15.12
C ASP A 658 -13.13 19.81 15.49
N LEU A 659 -12.67 20.00 16.73
CA LEU A 659 -12.33 21.31 17.29
C LEU A 659 -10.81 21.43 17.39
N ASP A 660 -10.19 21.97 16.32
CA ASP A 660 -8.80 22.39 16.36
C ASP A 660 -8.73 23.88 16.75
N PHE A 661 -8.26 24.15 17.97
CA PHE A 661 -8.30 25.48 18.59
C PHE A 661 -7.05 26.34 18.32
N ASP A 662 -6.10 25.83 17.53
CA ASP A 662 -4.87 26.57 17.22
C ASP A 662 -5.07 27.70 16.19
N VAL A 663 -6.28 27.81 15.60
CA VAL A 663 -6.65 28.89 14.67
C VAL A 663 -7.97 29.53 15.10
N ILE A 664 -7.91 30.40 16.11
CA ILE A 664 -9.05 31.23 16.50
C ILE A 664 -9.12 32.44 15.58
N ASP A 665 -9.74 32.27 14.42
CA ASP A 665 -10.31 33.38 13.66
C ASP A 665 -11.84 33.33 13.68
N ASN A 666 -12.46 34.51 13.65
CA ASN A 666 -13.87 34.84 13.94
C ASN A 666 -14.96 34.00 13.22
N GLU A 667 -14.58 33.08 12.34
CA GLU A 667 -15.46 32.25 11.54
C GLU A 667 -16.17 31.14 12.35
N TYR A 668 -15.50 30.58 13.37
CA TYR A 668 -16.09 29.51 14.20
C TYR A 668 -17.19 30.01 15.15
N LYS A 669 -17.14 31.29 15.53
CA LYS A 669 -18.18 31.92 16.35
C LYS A 669 -19.51 32.02 15.59
N HIS A 670 -19.45 32.22 14.27
CA HIS A 670 -20.64 32.24 13.42
C HIS A 670 -21.21 30.83 13.19
N LYS A 671 -20.36 29.82 12.94
CA LYS A 671 -20.82 28.43 12.74
C LYS A 671 -21.49 27.84 13.99
N LEU A 672 -21.01 28.17 15.19
CA LEU A 672 -21.67 27.76 16.44
C LEU A 672 -23.00 28.50 16.66
N SER A 673 -23.09 29.78 16.27
CA SER A 673 -24.32 30.58 16.34
C SER A 673 -25.39 30.07 15.38
N ASP A 674 -25.00 29.67 14.16
CA ASP A 674 -25.91 29.15 13.13
C ASP A 674 -26.47 27.77 13.51
N TYR A 675 -25.67 26.94 14.19
CA TYR A 675 -26.13 25.64 14.68
C TYR A 675 -27.12 25.77 15.85
N ILE A 676 -26.96 26.78 16.70
CA ILE A 676 -27.92 27.12 17.75
C ILE A 676 -29.23 27.66 17.15
N ALA A 677 -29.18 28.38 16.02
CA ALA A 677 -30.36 28.87 15.30
C ALA A 677 -31.15 27.74 14.60
N LEU A 678 -30.45 26.72 14.06
CA LEU A 678 -31.08 25.56 13.42
C LEU A 678 -31.86 24.67 14.40
N LEU A 679 -31.40 24.56 15.66
CA LEU A 679 -32.11 23.81 16.71
C LEU A 679 -33.40 24.50 17.19
N HIS A 680 -33.58 25.80 16.89
CA HIS A 680 -34.75 26.56 17.34
C HIS A 680 -35.95 26.51 16.38
N ASN A 681 -35.78 26.00 15.14
CA ASN A 681 -36.76 26.08 14.05
C ASN A 681 -37.47 24.76 13.67
N GLN A 682 -37.32 23.68 14.43
CA GLN A 682 -38.01 22.40 14.16
C GLN A 682 -39.20 22.11 15.09
N ASN A 683 -40.09 23.08 15.30
CA ASN A 683 -41.41 22.84 15.91
C ASN A 683 -42.48 23.73 15.27
N SER A 684 -43.05 23.30 14.14
CA SER A 684 -44.41 23.67 13.68
C SER A 684 -44.86 22.81 12.49
N GLU A 685 -45.88 21.97 12.69
CA GLU A 685 -46.75 21.35 11.65
C GLU A 685 -47.59 22.44 10.89
N PRO A 686 -48.52 22.16 9.91
CA PRO A 686 -49.06 20.88 9.37
C PRO A 686 -49.37 20.79 7.82
N LYS A 687 -49.68 19.56 7.37
CA LYS A 687 -50.69 19.06 6.36
C LYS A 687 -50.70 19.54 4.88
N GLU A 688 -50.76 18.57 3.96
CA GLU A 688 -51.89 18.24 3.03
C GLU A 688 -51.41 17.41 1.82
N ILE A 689 -52.08 16.28 1.52
CA ILE A 689 -51.86 15.45 0.32
C ILE A 689 -53.22 15.15 -0.31
N THR A 690 -53.41 15.55 -1.57
CA THR A 690 -54.55 15.13 -2.39
C THR A 690 -54.15 14.95 -3.87
N SER A 691 -54.12 13.69 -4.31
CA SER A 691 -54.90 13.16 -5.46
C SER A 691 -54.30 12.92 -6.88
N GLN A 692 -54.85 11.84 -7.47
CA GLN A 692 -55.06 11.48 -8.90
C GLN A 692 -53.91 10.76 -9.64
N HIS A 693 -54.10 9.71 -10.47
CA HIS A 693 -55.28 9.01 -11.00
C HIS A 693 -54.86 7.69 -11.72
N ASN A 694 -55.66 6.60 -11.57
CA ASN A 694 -56.33 5.72 -12.57
C ASN A 694 -55.60 5.24 -13.87
N ASN A 695 -55.84 4.07 -14.51
CA ASN A 695 -56.77 2.92 -14.36
C ASN A 695 -56.46 1.83 -15.43
N TYR A 696 -57.22 0.70 -15.35
CA TYR A 696 -57.63 -0.30 -16.39
C TYR A 696 -56.85 -1.64 -16.43
N GLU A 697 -57.43 -2.86 -16.51
CA GLU A 697 -58.80 -3.43 -16.42
C GLU A 697 -58.72 -4.99 -16.55
N GLU A 698 -59.76 -5.74 -16.10
CA GLU A 698 -60.45 -6.90 -16.76
C GLU A 698 -61.30 -7.71 -15.73
N LYS A 699 -62.65 -7.69 -15.76
CA LYS A 699 -63.64 -8.53 -16.52
C LYS A 699 -63.60 -10.04 -16.16
N ASN A 700 -64.68 -10.81 -15.97
CA ASN A 700 -66.12 -10.69 -16.25
C ASN A 700 -66.86 -11.91 -15.63
N ARG A 701 -68.18 -11.81 -15.32
CA ARG A 701 -69.20 -12.88 -15.53
C ARG A 701 -70.62 -12.33 -15.41
N GLU A 702 -71.48 -12.81 -16.31
CA GLU A 702 -72.84 -12.34 -16.65
C GLU A 702 -73.98 -12.98 -15.84
N GLU A 703 -75.11 -12.24 -15.82
CA GLU A 703 -76.53 -12.64 -15.86
C GLU A 703 -77.14 -13.57 -14.80
N ILE A 704 -78.09 -13.03 -14.01
CA ILE A 704 -79.51 -13.44 -13.98
C ILE A 704 -80.37 -12.30 -13.40
N VAL A 705 -81.40 -11.96 -14.16
CA VAL A 705 -82.47 -10.98 -13.95
C VAL A 705 -83.48 -11.47 -12.91
N ASN A 706 -84.19 -10.53 -12.26
CA ASN A 706 -85.44 -10.71 -11.50
C ASN A 706 -85.37 -11.44 -10.16
N GLN A 707 -85.60 -10.73 -9.03
CA GLN A 707 -86.82 -10.96 -8.23
C GLN A 707 -87.08 -10.09 -6.98
N GLU A 708 -86.22 -9.16 -6.52
CA GLU A 708 -86.50 -8.46 -5.24
C GLU A 708 -86.81 -6.96 -5.34
N ASN A 709 -87.39 -6.57 -6.47
CA ASN A 709 -88.29 -5.40 -6.55
C ASN A 709 -89.68 -5.66 -5.91
N ARG A 710 -89.89 -6.78 -5.21
CA ARG A 710 -91.20 -7.16 -4.64
C ARG A 710 -91.40 -6.92 -3.15
N LEU A 711 -90.35 -6.68 -2.36
CA LEU A 711 -90.53 -6.45 -0.91
C LEU A 711 -90.82 -4.98 -0.56
N LYS A 712 -90.46 -4.04 -1.45
CA LYS A 712 -90.82 -2.62 -1.29
C LYS A 712 -92.25 -2.29 -1.74
N GLU A 713 -92.90 -3.20 -2.47
CA GLU A 713 -94.30 -3.08 -2.94
C GLU A 713 -95.32 -3.70 -1.95
N LEU A 714 -94.89 -4.58 -1.04
CA LEU A 714 -95.77 -5.18 -0.02
C LEU A 714 -96.14 -4.18 1.09
N LEU A 715 -95.32 -3.14 1.29
CA LEU A 715 -95.60 -2.06 2.24
C LEU A 715 -96.63 -1.05 1.73
N SER A 716 -97.00 -1.06 0.44
CA SER A 716 -98.07 -0.21 -0.11
C SER A 716 -99.43 -0.90 -0.21
N VAL A 717 -99.54 -2.22 -0.01
CA VAL A 717 -100.79 -2.99 -0.19
C VAL A 717 -101.61 -3.13 1.12
N LEU A 718 -100.97 -3.05 2.29
CA LEU A 718 -101.69 -3.15 3.57
C LEU A 718 -102.18 -1.80 4.12
N ASN A 719 -101.90 -0.68 3.45
CA ASN A 719 -102.42 0.67 3.72
C ASN A 719 -102.48 1.01 5.23
N CYS A 720 -101.42 0.68 5.97
CA CYS A 720 -101.28 0.96 7.39
C CYS A 720 -99.94 1.66 7.63
N ASP A 721 -99.99 2.83 8.26
CA ASP A 721 -98.82 3.69 8.47
C ASP A 721 -97.98 3.31 9.71
N SER A 722 -98.36 2.26 10.47
CA SER A 722 -97.50 1.68 11.51
C SER A 722 -97.78 0.21 11.84
N VAL A 723 -96.74 -0.49 12.32
CA VAL A 723 -96.73 -1.92 12.69
C VAL A 723 -97.72 -2.29 13.82
N ASN A 724 -98.25 -1.32 14.57
CA ASN A 724 -99.19 -1.61 15.67
C ASN A 724 -100.64 -1.82 15.20
N GLU A 725 -101.01 -1.39 13.99
CA GLU A 725 -102.37 -1.52 13.46
C GLU A 725 -102.65 -2.94 12.89
N ALA A 726 -101.61 -3.59 12.34
CA ALA A 726 -101.69 -4.95 11.80
C ALA A 726 -101.95 -6.05 12.86
N LYS A 727 -101.66 -5.81 14.14
CA LYS A 727 -101.86 -6.80 15.22
C LYS A 727 -103.30 -6.90 15.74
N SER A 728 -104.14 -5.88 15.54
CA SER A 728 -105.53 -5.86 16.04
C SER A 728 -106.46 -6.78 15.23
N ILE A 729 -106.27 -6.82 13.90
CA ILE A 729 -107.15 -7.55 12.96
C ILE A 729 -107.03 -9.07 13.11
N TYR A 730 -105.87 -9.58 13.51
CA TYR A 730 -105.62 -11.02 13.66
C TYR A 730 -106.44 -11.68 14.79
N SER A 731 -106.82 -10.94 15.86
CA SER A 731 -107.51 -11.54 17.01
C SER A 731 -108.98 -11.90 16.74
N ASN A 732 -109.66 -11.21 15.82
CA ASN A 732 -111.09 -11.39 15.55
C ASN A 732 -111.44 -12.65 14.72
N LEU A 733 -110.47 -13.24 14.02
CA LEU A 733 -110.71 -14.45 13.20
C LEU A 733 -110.82 -15.75 14.02
N ARG A 734 -110.29 -15.79 15.26
CA ARG A 734 -110.19 -17.02 16.06
C ARG A 734 -111.50 -17.48 16.70
N THR A 735 -112.48 -16.61 16.93
CA THR A 735 -113.72 -16.90 17.68
C THR A 735 -114.82 -17.61 16.88
N ARG A 736 -114.72 -17.70 15.55
CA ARG A 736 -115.79 -18.22 14.68
C ARG A 736 -115.84 -19.76 14.56
N LEU A 737 -114.75 -20.47 14.86
CA LEU A 737 -114.62 -21.90 14.53
C LEU A 737 -115.40 -22.85 15.47
N THR A 738 -115.75 -22.44 16.70
CA THR A 738 -116.22 -23.35 17.76
C THR A 738 -117.71 -23.78 17.66
N LYS A 739 -118.53 -23.23 16.76
CA LYS A 739 -120.00 -23.45 16.76
C LYS A 739 -120.52 -24.69 16.01
N TYR A 740 -119.73 -25.39 15.20
CA TYR A 740 -120.26 -26.42 14.27
C TYR A 740 -120.46 -27.85 14.84
N VAL A 741 -120.01 -28.16 16.07
CA VAL A 741 -119.89 -29.55 16.55
C VAL A 741 -121.20 -30.21 17.09
N ASN A 742 -122.31 -29.49 17.31
CA ASN A 742 -123.43 -30.00 18.13
C ASN A 742 -124.65 -30.70 17.43
N LYS A 743 -124.68 -30.95 16.10
CA LYS A 743 -125.91 -31.43 15.41
C LYS A 743 -126.14 -32.96 15.25
N LEU A 744 -125.18 -33.84 15.57
CA LEU A 744 -125.15 -35.22 15.03
C LEU A 744 -125.84 -36.37 15.85
N LYS A 745 -126.57 -36.12 16.96
CA LYS A 745 -126.95 -37.16 17.94
C LYS A 745 -128.39 -37.79 17.90
N LYS A 746 -129.30 -37.51 16.97
CA LYS A 746 -130.76 -37.83 17.14
C LYS A 746 -131.39 -39.11 16.51
N GLU A 747 -130.69 -39.97 15.74
CA GLU A 747 -131.37 -40.91 14.79
C GLU A 747 -131.65 -42.38 15.23
N LYS A 748 -131.57 -42.77 16.52
CA LYS A 748 -131.43 -44.20 16.92
C LYS A 748 -132.71 -45.01 17.31
N ILE A 749 -133.94 -44.49 17.26
CA ILE A 749 -135.08 -45.07 18.04
C ILE A 749 -136.08 -46.02 17.31
N LYS A 750 -136.11 -46.17 15.97
CA LYS A 750 -137.30 -46.73 15.25
C LYS A 750 -137.49 -48.28 15.08
N ARG A 751 -136.70 -49.21 15.63
CA ARG A 751 -136.66 -50.63 15.13
C ARG A 751 -137.47 -51.76 15.85
N LYS A 752 -138.47 -51.54 16.72
CA LYS A 752 -139.04 -52.60 17.60
C LYS A 752 -140.36 -53.34 17.20
N GLN A 753 -140.98 -53.19 16.01
CA GLN A 753 -142.40 -53.62 15.79
C GLN A 753 -142.67 -55.02 15.13
N VAL A 754 -141.71 -55.73 14.54
CA VAL A 754 -141.98 -56.79 13.52
C VAL A 754 -142.30 -58.21 14.08
N THR A 755 -142.46 -58.40 15.39
CA THR A 755 -142.39 -59.72 16.06
C THR A 755 -143.67 -60.57 16.22
N LYS A 756 -144.85 -60.26 15.65
CA LYS A 756 -146.10 -60.98 16.03
C LYS A 756 -146.74 -61.96 15.03
N GLU A 757 -146.36 -61.99 13.76
CA GLU A 757 -147.12 -62.74 12.72
C GLU A 757 -146.71 -64.22 12.52
N ALA A 758 -145.62 -64.71 13.13
CA ALA A 758 -145.05 -66.01 12.76
C ALA A 758 -145.75 -67.27 13.36
N ILE A 759 -146.57 -67.15 14.39
CA ILE A 759 -146.97 -68.30 15.24
C ILE A 759 -148.10 -69.17 14.63
N GLN A 760 -148.87 -68.68 13.65
CA GLN A 760 -150.07 -69.39 13.19
C GLN A 760 -149.81 -70.51 12.16
N ARG A 761 -148.61 -70.59 11.59
CA ARG A 761 -148.27 -71.53 10.50
C ARG A 761 -147.85 -72.94 10.97
N GLU A 762 -147.78 -73.16 12.28
CA GLU A 762 -147.19 -74.36 12.88
C GLU A 762 -148.15 -75.55 12.98
N ASN A 763 -149.47 -75.34 13.05
CA ASN A 763 -150.42 -76.43 13.35
C ASN A 763 -150.76 -77.34 12.16
N GLU A 764 -150.64 -76.87 10.91
CA GLU A 764 -151.02 -77.66 9.73
C GLU A 764 -149.98 -78.75 9.37
N LEU A 765 -148.73 -78.61 9.83
CA LEU A 765 -147.65 -79.54 9.50
C LEU A 765 -147.68 -80.87 10.31
N CYS A 766 -148.47 -80.96 11.37
CA CYS A 766 -148.48 -82.15 12.24
C CYS A 766 -149.27 -83.34 11.69
N GLU A 767 -150.27 -83.14 10.81
CA GLU A 767 -151.11 -84.25 10.31
C GLU A 767 -150.45 -85.05 9.16
N GLU A 768 -149.57 -84.43 8.36
CA GLU A 768 -148.87 -85.12 7.27
C GLU A 768 -147.84 -86.16 7.77
N LEU A 769 -147.36 -85.99 9.01
CA LEU A 769 -146.23 -86.75 9.58
C LEU A 769 -146.60 -88.20 9.96
N GLU A 770 -147.88 -88.50 10.20
CA GLU A 770 -148.31 -89.83 10.66
C GLU A 770 -148.42 -90.85 9.51
N SER A 771 -148.66 -90.40 8.26
CA SER A 771 -148.78 -91.27 7.09
C SER A 771 -147.44 -91.76 6.54
N THR A 772 -146.38 -90.96 6.71
CA THR A 772 -145.02 -91.26 6.22
C THR A 772 -144.27 -92.30 7.06
N LYS A 773 -144.79 -92.67 8.23
CA LYS A 773 -144.08 -93.55 9.17
C LYS A 773 -144.18 -95.03 8.79
N VAL A 774 -145.21 -95.44 8.06
CA VAL A 774 -145.48 -96.84 7.70
C VAL A 774 -144.71 -97.29 6.44
N THR A 775 -144.33 -96.37 5.56
CA THR A 775 -143.51 -96.67 4.37
C THR A 775 -142.01 -96.71 4.64
N LEU A 776 -141.57 -96.21 5.80
CA LEU A 776 -140.16 -96.11 6.20
C LEU A 776 -139.57 -97.44 6.72
N SER A 777 -140.39 -98.31 7.32
CA SER A 777 -139.93 -99.60 7.87
C SER A 777 -139.58 -100.64 6.80
N GLU A 778 -140.16 -100.57 5.60
CA GLU A 778 -139.86 -101.50 4.50
C GLU A 778 -138.58 -101.12 3.73
N ILE A 779 -138.18 -99.85 3.77
CA ILE A 779 -136.94 -99.36 3.13
C ILE A 779 -135.70 -99.70 3.96
N GLU A 780 -135.79 -99.69 5.30
CA GLU A 780 -134.65 -99.95 6.20
C GLU A 780 -134.02 -101.34 6.02
N HIS A 781 -134.82 -102.36 5.66
CA HIS A 781 -134.29 -103.71 5.48
C HIS A 781 -133.47 -103.89 4.19
N SER A 782 -133.67 -103.01 3.19
CA SER A 782 -132.90 -103.02 1.94
C SER A 782 -131.63 -102.16 2.00
N SER A 783 -131.56 -101.16 2.89
CA SER A 783 -130.43 -100.24 3.02
C SER A 783 -129.19 -100.86 3.68
N SER A 784 -129.37 -101.76 4.66
CA SER A 784 -128.25 -102.35 5.41
C SER A 784 -127.28 -103.21 4.57
N SER A 785 -127.71 -103.74 3.41
CA SER A 785 -126.86 -104.53 2.51
C SER A 785 -125.93 -103.67 1.63
N ILE A 786 -126.31 -102.41 1.38
CA ILE A 786 -125.54 -101.48 0.53
C ILE A 786 -124.49 -100.71 1.34
N GLU A 787 -124.70 -100.51 2.64
CA GLU A 787 -123.79 -99.79 3.54
C GLU A 787 -122.41 -100.48 3.69
N LEU A 788 -122.39 -101.82 3.78
CA LEU A 788 -121.16 -102.60 3.98
C LEU A 788 -120.19 -102.56 2.78
N LYS A 789 -120.66 -102.26 1.57
CA LYS A 789 -119.78 -102.10 0.39
C LYS A 789 -119.22 -100.69 0.24
N ARG A 790 -119.93 -99.66 0.73
CA ARG A 790 -119.48 -98.25 0.65
C ARG A 790 -118.37 -97.91 1.64
N GLU A 791 -118.32 -98.57 2.80
CA GLU A 791 -117.32 -98.26 3.83
C GLU A 791 -115.89 -98.69 3.40
N GLY A 792 -115.76 -99.79 2.64
CA GLY A 792 -114.48 -100.28 2.13
C GLY A 792 -113.81 -99.36 1.10
N GLU A 793 -114.59 -98.79 0.18
CA GLU A 793 -114.09 -97.86 -0.85
C GLU A 793 -113.72 -96.50 -0.27
N LYS A 794 -114.42 -96.05 0.78
CA LYS A 794 -114.18 -94.79 1.47
C LYS A 794 -112.84 -94.78 2.21
N SER A 795 -112.45 -95.91 2.81
CA SER A 795 -111.16 -96.07 3.48
C SER A 795 -109.98 -95.98 2.50
N ALA A 796 -110.10 -96.55 1.30
CA ALA A 796 -109.04 -96.51 0.29
C ALA A 796 -108.79 -95.10 -0.27
N LEU A 797 -109.86 -94.33 -0.51
CA LEU A 797 -109.76 -92.95 -1.02
C LEU A 797 -109.17 -91.98 0.02
N LEU A 798 -109.49 -92.15 1.30
CA LEU A 798 -108.93 -91.31 2.36
C LEU A 798 -107.40 -91.46 2.47
N ASN A 799 -106.89 -92.69 2.38
CA ASN A 799 -105.44 -92.95 2.40
C ASN A 799 -104.71 -92.35 1.19
N GLN A 800 -105.37 -92.23 0.04
CA GLN A 800 -104.77 -91.63 -1.16
C GLN A 800 -104.75 -90.09 -1.08
N ILE A 801 -105.80 -89.48 -0.51
CA ILE A 801 -105.86 -88.03 -0.26
C ILE A 801 -104.78 -87.60 0.74
N GLU A 802 -104.54 -88.40 1.78
CA GLU A 802 -103.52 -88.08 2.80
C GLU A 802 -102.09 -88.13 2.23
N LYS A 803 -101.79 -89.07 1.33
CA LYS A 803 -100.50 -89.11 0.62
C LYS A 803 -100.27 -87.87 -0.26
N LEU A 804 -101.26 -87.47 -1.05
CA LEU A 804 -101.17 -86.30 -1.92
C LEU A 804 -101.08 -84.98 -1.14
N LYS A 805 -101.65 -84.94 0.07
CA LYS A 805 -101.53 -83.78 0.96
C LYS A 805 -100.12 -83.63 1.50
N ASN A 806 -99.49 -84.74 1.90
CA ASN A 806 -98.11 -84.75 2.39
C ASN A 806 -97.12 -84.39 1.28
N GLU A 807 -97.31 -84.89 0.05
CA GLU A 807 -96.47 -84.50 -1.11
C GLU A 807 -96.60 -83.01 -1.45
N ASN A 808 -97.79 -82.43 -1.35
CA ASN A 808 -97.98 -80.99 -1.54
C ASN A 808 -97.31 -80.13 -0.47
N GLU A 809 -97.25 -80.59 0.78
CA GLU A 809 -96.49 -79.87 1.82
C GLU A 809 -94.98 -79.91 1.55
N VAL A 810 -94.44 -81.04 1.11
CA VAL A 810 -93.02 -81.14 0.73
C VAL A 810 -92.69 -80.22 -0.44
N LEU A 811 -93.54 -80.15 -1.47
CA LEU A 811 -93.36 -79.23 -2.61
C LEU A 811 -93.45 -77.76 -2.20
N LYS A 812 -94.30 -77.44 -1.22
CA LYS A 812 -94.42 -76.09 -0.68
C LYS A 812 -93.14 -75.68 0.06
N ASP A 813 -92.59 -76.58 0.87
CA ASP A 813 -91.32 -76.37 1.55
C ASP A 813 -90.15 -76.22 0.57
N GLU A 814 -90.10 -77.03 -0.49
CA GLU A 814 -89.09 -76.86 -1.55
C GLU A 814 -89.22 -75.51 -2.29
N ASN A 815 -90.43 -75.06 -2.61
CA ASN A 815 -90.64 -73.74 -3.22
C ASN A 815 -90.16 -72.60 -2.31
N THR A 816 -90.42 -72.68 -1.00
CA THR A 816 -89.90 -71.66 -0.07
C THR A 816 -88.39 -71.65 -0.01
N LYS A 817 -87.73 -72.82 -0.10
CA LYS A 817 -86.25 -72.90 -0.19
C LYS A 817 -85.73 -72.27 -1.49
N PHE A 818 -86.39 -72.51 -2.62
CA PHE A 818 -86.03 -71.87 -3.89
C PHE A 818 -86.17 -70.35 -3.83
N ASP A 819 -87.23 -69.83 -3.20
CA ASP A 819 -87.42 -68.39 -3.04
C ASP A 819 -86.33 -67.76 -2.15
N VAL A 820 -85.91 -68.44 -1.08
CA VAL A 820 -84.80 -67.98 -0.23
C VAL A 820 -83.49 -67.95 -1.02
N ILE A 821 -83.17 -68.99 -1.78
CA ILE A 821 -81.96 -69.05 -2.62
C ILE A 821 -81.99 -67.96 -3.70
N LYS A 822 -83.13 -67.78 -4.37
CA LYS A 822 -83.32 -66.75 -5.40
C LYS A 822 -83.10 -65.35 -4.84
N ASN A 823 -83.64 -65.06 -3.65
CA ASN A 823 -83.44 -63.77 -2.99
C ASN A 823 -81.98 -63.57 -2.55
N HIS A 824 -81.32 -64.62 -2.06
CA HIS A 824 -79.90 -64.57 -1.70
C HIS A 824 -79.02 -64.25 -2.91
N LEU A 825 -79.19 -64.96 -4.02
CA LEU A 825 -78.47 -64.70 -5.27
C LEU A 825 -78.78 -63.30 -5.82
N HIS A 826 -80.02 -62.83 -5.71
CA HIS A 826 -80.37 -61.48 -6.13
C HIS A 826 -79.67 -60.40 -5.30
N CYS A 827 -79.57 -60.58 -3.98
CA CYS A 827 -78.80 -59.71 -3.11
C CYS A 827 -77.31 -59.73 -3.46
N GLU A 828 -76.73 -60.92 -3.69
CA GLU A 828 -75.31 -61.04 -4.05
C GLU A 828 -74.99 -60.37 -5.40
N ILE A 829 -75.86 -60.53 -6.40
CA ILE A 829 -75.75 -59.84 -7.69
C ILE A 829 -75.79 -58.32 -7.49
N LYS A 830 -76.69 -57.83 -6.63
CA LYS A 830 -76.81 -56.39 -6.34
C LYS A 830 -75.56 -55.84 -5.64
N GLU A 831 -75.01 -56.57 -4.68
CA GLU A 831 -73.77 -56.18 -4.01
C GLU A 831 -72.57 -56.19 -4.96
N LYS A 832 -72.46 -57.20 -5.83
CA LYS A 832 -71.41 -57.23 -6.86
C LYS A 832 -71.56 -56.10 -7.87
N ALA A 833 -72.78 -55.78 -8.30
CA ALA A 833 -73.05 -54.64 -9.17
C ALA A 833 -72.65 -53.31 -8.52
N GLN A 834 -72.92 -53.12 -7.23
CA GLN A 834 -72.47 -51.94 -6.48
C GLN A 834 -70.95 -51.86 -6.38
N LYS A 835 -70.26 -52.98 -6.13
CA LYS A 835 -68.79 -53.03 -6.10
C LYS A 835 -68.18 -52.66 -7.46
N VAL A 836 -68.76 -53.15 -8.55
CA VAL A 836 -68.33 -52.78 -9.92
C VAL A 836 -68.50 -51.28 -10.15
N ALA A 837 -69.65 -50.71 -9.81
CA ALA A 837 -69.89 -49.27 -9.95
C ALA A 837 -68.90 -48.40 -9.15
N ILE A 838 -68.53 -48.83 -7.94
CA ILE A 838 -67.52 -48.14 -7.12
C ILE A 838 -66.14 -48.22 -7.78
N LEU A 839 -65.74 -49.39 -8.30
CA LEU A 839 -64.45 -49.56 -8.99
C LEU A 839 -64.38 -48.76 -10.29
N GLU A 840 -65.47 -48.68 -11.05
CA GLU A 840 -65.56 -47.84 -12.24
C GLU A 840 -65.40 -46.35 -11.92
N ALA A 841 -66.04 -45.87 -10.85
CA ALA A 841 -65.86 -44.49 -10.38
C ALA A 841 -64.41 -44.22 -9.95
N GLN A 842 -63.79 -45.14 -9.19
CA GLN A 842 -62.38 -45.03 -8.80
C GLN A 842 -61.44 -45.04 -10.01
N LEU A 843 -61.70 -45.85 -11.03
CA LEU A 843 -60.92 -45.86 -12.27
C LEU A 843 -61.05 -44.53 -13.03
N ALA A 844 -62.25 -43.95 -13.08
CA ALA A 844 -62.48 -42.64 -13.71
C ALA A 844 -61.70 -41.52 -12.98
N ASP A 845 -61.71 -41.53 -11.66
CA ASP A 845 -60.95 -40.56 -10.86
C ASP A 845 -59.44 -40.71 -11.04
N ARG A 846 -58.93 -41.95 -11.02
CA ARG A 846 -57.52 -42.23 -11.30
C ARG A 846 -57.10 -41.81 -12.71
N HIS A 847 -57.97 -41.99 -13.70
CA HIS A 847 -57.69 -41.55 -15.05
C HIS A 847 -57.63 -40.02 -15.16
N LYS A 848 -58.49 -39.31 -14.42
CA LYS A 848 -58.46 -37.84 -14.30
C LYS A 848 -57.19 -37.34 -13.62
N GLU A 849 -56.77 -37.99 -12.53
CA GLU A 849 -55.48 -37.71 -11.86
C GLU A 849 -54.30 -37.90 -12.82
N LEU A 850 -54.24 -39.04 -13.53
CA LEU A 850 -53.21 -39.33 -14.51
C LEU A 850 -53.15 -38.26 -15.61
N LYS A 851 -54.30 -37.82 -16.13
CA LYS A 851 -54.35 -36.77 -17.15
C LYS A 851 -53.84 -35.42 -16.62
N ASN A 852 -54.12 -35.12 -15.36
CA ASN A 852 -53.61 -33.91 -14.72
C ASN A 852 -52.10 -33.98 -14.47
N THR A 853 -51.56 -35.12 -14.05
CA THR A 853 -50.11 -35.29 -13.86
C THR A 853 -49.36 -35.20 -15.18
N TYR A 854 -49.89 -35.75 -16.28
CA TYR A 854 -49.31 -35.57 -17.61
C TYR A 854 -49.22 -34.10 -18.04
N ARG A 855 -50.28 -33.31 -17.82
CA ARG A 855 -50.27 -31.88 -18.11
C ARG A 855 -49.24 -31.12 -17.26
N SER A 856 -49.14 -31.44 -15.98
CA SER A 856 -48.14 -30.84 -15.10
C SER A 856 -46.71 -31.18 -15.54
N LEU A 857 -46.49 -32.43 -15.97
CA LEU A 857 -45.19 -32.89 -16.46
C LEU A 857 -44.79 -32.21 -17.77
N GLU A 858 -45.74 -32.00 -18.69
CA GLU A 858 -45.53 -31.25 -19.93
C GLU A 858 -45.19 -29.77 -19.66
N LEU A 859 -45.90 -29.13 -18.70
CA LEU A 859 -45.61 -27.76 -18.29
C LEU A 859 -44.21 -27.62 -17.68
N LEU A 860 -43.83 -28.54 -16.79
CA LEU A 860 -42.49 -28.61 -16.21
C LEU A 860 -41.42 -28.80 -17.29
N GLN A 861 -41.65 -29.70 -18.25
CA GLN A 861 -40.72 -29.92 -19.35
C GLN A 861 -40.52 -28.67 -20.22
N GLN A 862 -41.59 -27.90 -20.48
CA GLN A 862 -41.48 -26.62 -21.18
C GLN A 862 -40.71 -25.58 -20.35
N GLN A 863 -40.91 -25.53 -19.04
CA GLN A 863 -40.15 -24.63 -18.15
C GLN A 863 -38.67 -24.99 -18.11
N THR A 864 -38.32 -26.28 -18.02
CA THR A 864 -36.93 -26.75 -18.08
C THR A 864 -36.26 -26.33 -19.39
N ARG A 865 -36.93 -26.52 -20.54
CA ARG A 865 -36.39 -26.08 -21.84
C ARG A 865 -36.17 -24.57 -21.91
N LYS A 866 -37.08 -23.76 -21.35
CA LYS A 866 -36.89 -22.30 -21.27
C LYS A 866 -35.69 -21.92 -20.41
N LYS A 867 -35.52 -22.58 -19.27
CA LYS A 867 -34.39 -22.36 -18.36
C LYS A 867 -33.07 -22.80 -18.98
N ASP A 868 -33.05 -23.89 -19.74
CA ASP A 868 -31.85 -24.34 -20.47
C ASP A 868 -31.40 -23.31 -21.52
N LEU A 869 -32.35 -22.72 -22.26
CA LEU A 869 -32.05 -21.65 -23.22
C LEU A 869 -31.52 -20.39 -22.52
N GLU A 870 -32.13 -19.98 -21.40
CA GLU A 870 -31.66 -18.84 -20.59
C GLU A 870 -30.24 -19.08 -20.05
N VAL A 871 -29.95 -20.29 -19.56
CA VAL A 871 -28.59 -20.67 -19.13
C VAL A 871 -27.60 -20.65 -20.29
N GLN A 872 -28.00 -21.09 -21.48
CA GLN A 872 -27.15 -21.05 -22.67
C GLN A 872 -26.84 -19.61 -23.11
N GLU A 873 -27.84 -18.73 -23.07
CA GLU A 873 -27.68 -17.31 -23.36
C GLU A 873 -26.75 -16.63 -22.34
N LEU A 874 -26.96 -16.85 -21.03
CA LEU A 874 -26.09 -16.36 -19.97
C LEU A 874 -24.64 -16.87 -20.10
N ARG A 875 -24.45 -18.13 -20.51
CA ARG A 875 -23.09 -18.65 -20.80
C ARG A 875 -22.45 -17.93 -21.98
N SER A 876 -23.22 -17.61 -23.01
CA SER A 876 -22.70 -16.90 -24.18
C SER A 876 -22.34 -15.45 -23.87
N THR A 877 -23.16 -14.74 -23.09
CA THR A 877 -22.89 -13.36 -22.65
C THR A 877 -21.70 -13.32 -21.71
N LEU A 878 -21.60 -14.25 -20.75
CA LEU A 878 -20.43 -14.36 -19.86
C LEU A 878 -19.15 -14.60 -20.66
N LYS A 879 -19.18 -15.49 -21.66
CA LYS A 879 -18.02 -15.75 -22.53
C LYS A 879 -17.61 -14.52 -23.32
N LEU A 880 -18.57 -13.74 -23.81
CA LEU A 880 -18.30 -12.48 -24.51
C LEU A 880 -17.68 -11.43 -23.57
N THR A 881 -18.23 -11.27 -22.36
CA THR A 881 -17.72 -10.33 -21.35
C THR A 881 -16.32 -10.68 -20.90
N ILE A 882 -16.03 -11.97 -20.67
CA ILE A 882 -14.67 -12.45 -20.33
C ILE A 882 -13.70 -12.13 -21.49
N LYS A 883 -14.11 -12.37 -22.74
CA LYS A 883 -13.28 -12.04 -23.91
C LYS A 883 -13.00 -10.54 -24.00
N GLN A 884 -14.03 -9.70 -23.87
CA GLN A 884 -13.87 -8.24 -23.88
C GLN A 884 -13.00 -7.73 -22.74
N SER A 885 -13.15 -8.28 -21.52
CA SER A 885 -12.29 -7.99 -20.38
C SER A 885 -10.83 -8.38 -20.65
N SER A 886 -10.60 -9.57 -21.20
CA SER A 886 -9.27 -10.05 -21.57
C SER A 886 -8.63 -9.17 -22.65
N ASP A 887 -9.39 -8.76 -23.67
CA ASP A 887 -8.90 -7.88 -24.73
C ASP A 887 -8.57 -6.49 -24.17
N ARG A 888 -9.40 -5.94 -23.27
CA ARG A 888 -9.12 -4.68 -22.56
C ARG A 888 -7.83 -4.75 -21.75
N LEU A 889 -7.67 -5.79 -20.93
CA LEU A 889 -6.45 -5.99 -20.13
C LEU A 889 -5.20 -6.12 -21.01
N LYS A 890 -5.33 -6.78 -22.17
CA LYS A 890 -4.23 -6.88 -23.14
C LYS A 890 -3.87 -5.51 -23.71
N THR A 891 -4.85 -4.71 -24.11
CA THR A 891 -4.61 -3.35 -24.62
C THR A 891 -4.04 -2.43 -23.55
N GLU A 892 -4.53 -2.49 -22.30
CA GLU A 892 -3.99 -1.70 -21.19
C GLU A 892 -2.54 -2.08 -20.89
N ARG A 893 -2.22 -3.39 -20.92
CA ARG A 893 -0.85 -3.87 -20.75
C ARG A 893 0.08 -3.37 -21.86
N GLU A 894 -0.37 -3.40 -23.12
CA GLU A 894 0.40 -2.87 -24.26
C GLU A 894 0.62 -1.36 -24.14
N ILE A 895 -0.41 -0.59 -23.75
CA ILE A 895 -0.29 0.86 -23.52
C ILE A 895 0.66 1.15 -22.35
N LEU A 896 0.55 0.41 -21.25
CA LEU A 896 1.43 0.59 -20.09
C LEU A 896 2.88 0.27 -20.46
N GLN A 897 3.10 -0.82 -21.20
CA GLN A 897 4.42 -1.20 -21.69
C GLN A 897 5.01 -0.14 -22.62
N GLN A 898 4.23 0.40 -23.56
CA GLN A 898 4.66 1.52 -24.41
C GLN A 898 5.01 2.77 -23.59
N ARG A 899 4.22 3.11 -22.56
CA ARG A 899 4.53 4.25 -21.67
C ARG A 899 5.81 4.02 -20.88
N PHE A 900 6.02 2.79 -20.39
CA PHE A 900 7.28 2.44 -19.72
C PHE A 900 8.47 2.55 -20.67
N GLU A 901 8.37 2.03 -21.91
CA GLU A 901 9.43 2.17 -22.92
C GLU A 901 9.69 3.64 -23.28
N GLN A 902 8.64 4.45 -23.42
CA GLN A 902 8.75 5.89 -23.68
C GLN A 902 9.46 6.66 -22.56
N VAL A 903 9.45 6.18 -21.31
CA VAL A 903 10.16 6.81 -20.19
C VAL A 903 11.56 6.22 -20.01
N VAL A 904 11.69 4.90 -20.14
CA VAL A 904 12.94 4.19 -19.93
C VAL A 904 13.97 4.53 -21.02
N GLU A 905 13.56 4.65 -22.27
CA GLU A 905 14.51 4.87 -23.36
C GLU A 905 15.19 6.25 -23.30
N PRO A 906 14.47 7.37 -23.06
CA PRO A 906 15.12 8.65 -22.82
C PRO A 906 16.01 8.67 -21.57
N LEU A 907 15.65 7.93 -20.52
CA LEU A 907 16.49 7.79 -19.33
C LEU A 907 17.79 7.04 -19.63
N LYS A 908 17.74 5.99 -20.47
CA LYS A 908 18.96 5.31 -20.94
C LYS A 908 19.83 6.26 -21.75
N VAL A 909 19.24 7.01 -22.69
CA VAL A 909 19.96 7.98 -23.51
C VAL A 909 20.61 9.05 -22.63
N LYS A 910 19.88 9.63 -21.67
CA LYS A 910 20.45 10.57 -20.70
C LYS A 910 21.55 9.96 -19.84
N ASN A 911 21.42 8.69 -19.43
CA ASN A 911 22.47 8.02 -18.68
C ASN A 911 23.73 7.82 -19.52
N THR A 912 23.59 7.48 -20.81
CA THR A 912 24.74 7.43 -21.74
C THR A 912 25.35 8.80 -22.00
N GLU A 913 24.54 9.86 -22.09
CA GLU A 913 25.03 11.24 -22.21
C GLU A 913 25.78 11.67 -20.94
N PHE A 914 25.27 11.35 -19.75
CA PHE A 914 25.96 11.61 -18.49
C PHE A 914 27.26 10.82 -18.37
N GLN A 915 27.29 9.56 -18.79
CA GLN A 915 28.52 8.77 -18.83
C GLN A 915 29.53 9.39 -19.80
N SER A 916 29.09 9.83 -20.99
CA SER A 916 29.95 10.54 -21.94
C SER A 916 30.50 11.83 -21.33
N ALA A 917 29.64 12.66 -20.74
CA ALA A 917 30.04 13.92 -20.10
C ALA A 917 30.98 13.70 -18.91
N VAL A 918 30.80 12.64 -18.13
CA VAL A 918 31.70 12.25 -17.04
C VAL A 918 33.06 11.80 -17.60
N ASN A 919 33.07 11.06 -18.71
CA ASN A 919 34.32 10.68 -19.37
C ASN A 919 35.05 11.91 -19.94
N ASP A 920 34.33 12.81 -20.62
CA ASP A 920 34.88 14.07 -21.13
C ASP A 920 35.45 14.93 -19.98
N LEU A 921 34.72 15.03 -18.87
CA LEU A 921 35.19 15.72 -17.66
C LEU A 921 36.45 15.06 -17.10
N ASN A 922 36.50 13.73 -17.00
CA ASN A 922 37.71 13.02 -16.55
C ASN A 922 38.90 13.26 -17.50
N ASP A 923 38.66 13.30 -18.80
CA ASP A 923 39.70 13.62 -19.79
C ASP A 923 40.19 15.07 -19.62
N THR A 924 39.28 16.03 -19.39
CA THR A 924 39.68 17.42 -19.08
C THR A 924 40.41 17.55 -17.76
N ILE A 925 40.00 16.81 -16.72
CA ILE A 925 40.70 16.77 -15.42
C ILE A 925 42.11 16.21 -15.64
N THR A 926 42.25 15.10 -16.36
CA THR A 926 43.56 14.49 -16.65
C THR A 926 44.46 15.45 -17.44
N ALA A 927 43.90 16.17 -18.42
CA ALA A 927 44.63 17.18 -19.18
C ALA A 927 45.08 18.36 -18.30
N LEU A 928 44.18 18.88 -17.45
CA LEU A 928 44.47 19.96 -16.52
C LEU A 928 45.49 19.55 -15.45
N GLU A 929 45.41 18.31 -14.93
CA GLU A 929 46.40 17.76 -14.01
C GLU A 929 47.78 17.64 -14.67
N ALA A 930 47.83 17.16 -15.92
CA ALA A 930 49.07 17.10 -16.68
C ALA A 930 49.68 18.49 -16.92
N ASP A 931 48.86 19.49 -17.25
CA ASP A 931 49.33 20.87 -17.41
C ASP A 931 49.72 21.51 -16.08
N ASN A 932 49.03 21.20 -14.98
CA ASN A 932 49.43 21.64 -13.63
C ASN A 932 50.76 21.00 -13.22
N MET A 933 51.01 19.72 -13.55
CA MET A 933 52.32 19.09 -13.37
C MET A 933 53.41 19.78 -14.21
N LYS A 934 53.13 20.14 -15.47
CA LYS A 934 54.08 20.91 -16.31
C LYS A 934 54.37 22.29 -15.71
N LEU A 935 53.35 23.02 -15.27
CA LEU A 935 53.49 24.35 -14.66
C LEU A 935 54.26 24.28 -13.34
N ARG A 936 54.00 23.28 -12.50
CA ARG A 936 54.77 23.04 -11.27
C ARG A 936 56.23 22.73 -11.56
N LYS A 937 56.50 21.93 -12.60
CA LYS A 937 57.86 21.67 -13.06
C LYS A 937 58.53 22.94 -13.55
N GLN A 938 57.86 23.74 -14.39
CA GLN A 938 58.38 25.03 -14.84
C GLN A 938 58.63 26.01 -13.69
N LEU A 939 57.74 26.05 -12.69
CA LEU A 939 57.92 26.87 -11.49
C LEU A 939 59.14 26.41 -10.69
N SER A 940 59.33 25.10 -10.54
CA SER A 940 60.51 24.52 -9.89
C SER A 940 61.79 24.86 -10.67
N ASP A 941 61.78 24.71 -12.00
CA ASP A 941 62.92 25.02 -12.87
C ASP A 941 63.27 26.52 -12.82
N ALA A 942 62.27 27.40 -12.87
CA ALA A 942 62.45 28.85 -12.74
C ALA A 942 62.92 29.25 -11.34
N SER A 943 62.47 28.56 -10.29
CA SER A 943 62.95 28.77 -8.92
C SER A 943 64.43 28.40 -8.79
N LEU A 944 64.84 27.25 -9.36
CA LEU A 944 66.25 26.84 -9.39
C LEU A 944 67.10 27.82 -10.20
N GLU A 945 66.58 28.34 -11.31
CA GLU A 945 67.29 29.34 -12.12
C GLU A 945 67.43 30.67 -11.38
N ASN A 946 66.39 31.12 -10.67
CA ASN A 946 66.46 32.28 -9.78
C ASN A 946 67.51 32.09 -8.68
N GLU A 947 67.58 30.91 -8.08
CA GLU A 947 68.60 30.59 -7.07
C GLU A 947 70.01 30.64 -7.66
N LYS A 948 70.22 30.07 -8.85
CA LYS A 948 71.51 30.19 -9.57
C LYS A 948 71.86 31.65 -9.86
N ILE A 949 70.92 32.43 -10.39
CA ILE A 949 71.14 33.86 -10.67
C ILE A 949 71.49 34.59 -9.38
N HIS A 950 70.80 34.31 -8.28
CA HIS A 950 71.11 34.91 -6.98
C HIS A 950 72.53 34.57 -6.51
N ILE A 951 72.97 33.31 -6.65
CA ILE A 951 74.34 32.89 -6.34
C ILE A 951 75.35 33.63 -7.24
N THR A 952 75.06 33.80 -8.53
CA THR A 952 75.96 34.56 -9.44
C THR A 952 76.02 36.05 -9.08
N ILE A 953 74.89 36.65 -8.68
CA ILE A 953 74.85 38.05 -8.22
C ILE A 953 75.69 38.22 -6.95
N GLU A 954 75.58 37.29 -5.99
CA GLU A 954 76.40 37.32 -4.78
C GLU A 954 77.89 37.13 -5.08
N SER A 955 78.23 36.22 -6.00
CA SER A 955 79.61 36.05 -6.47
C SER A 955 80.16 37.31 -7.15
N ILE A 956 79.36 37.99 -7.99
CA ILE A 956 79.77 39.24 -8.65
C ILE A 956 79.90 40.36 -7.62
N LYS A 957 78.98 40.44 -6.66
CA LYS A 957 79.01 41.45 -5.58
C LYS A 957 80.24 41.29 -4.69
N THR A 958 80.59 40.06 -4.32
CA THR A 958 81.79 39.79 -3.52
C THR A 958 83.07 40.10 -4.29
N GLU A 959 83.12 39.79 -5.60
CA GLU A 959 84.24 40.18 -6.45
C GLU A 959 84.34 41.71 -6.63
N ALA A 960 83.23 42.40 -6.83
CA ALA A 960 83.20 43.86 -6.93
C ALA A 960 83.64 44.55 -5.62
N GLU A 961 83.25 44.02 -4.45
CA GLU A 961 83.72 44.55 -3.17
C GLU A 961 85.22 44.28 -2.98
N ARG A 962 85.73 43.13 -3.44
CA ARG A 962 87.16 42.82 -3.46
C ARG A 962 87.92 43.78 -4.37
N GLU A 963 87.44 44.05 -5.57
CA GLU A 963 88.03 45.02 -6.50
C GLU A 963 88.01 46.43 -5.93
N LYS A 964 86.89 46.85 -5.30
CA LYS A 964 86.78 48.13 -4.61
C LYS A 964 87.82 48.25 -3.50
N GLN A 965 87.97 47.24 -2.64
CA GLN A 965 89.00 47.23 -1.60
C GLN A 965 90.42 47.29 -2.18
N LEU A 966 90.66 46.60 -3.30
CA LEU A 966 91.94 46.65 -4.02
C LEU A 966 92.22 48.04 -4.59
N ILE A 967 91.21 48.69 -5.18
CA ILE A 967 91.30 50.05 -5.72
C ILE A 967 91.51 51.05 -4.59
N GLU A 968 90.78 50.96 -3.49
CA GLU A 968 90.95 51.80 -2.31
C GLU A 968 92.35 51.63 -1.70
N SER A 969 92.86 50.40 -1.62
CA SER A 969 94.22 50.11 -1.16
C SER A 969 95.27 50.73 -2.08
N LYS A 970 95.13 50.59 -3.41
CA LYS A 970 96.01 51.21 -4.40
C LYS A 970 95.94 52.74 -4.35
N ALA A 971 94.75 53.32 -4.22
CA ALA A 971 94.57 54.76 -4.10
C ALA A 971 95.22 55.31 -2.83
N LYS A 972 95.06 54.63 -1.68
CA LYS A 972 95.74 54.99 -0.43
C LYS A 972 97.26 54.87 -0.54
N ALA A 973 97.77 53.82 -1.20
CA ALA A 973 99.21 53.67 -1.44
C ALA A 973 99.77 54.79 -2.33
N LEU A 974 99.06 55.15 -3.40
CA LEU A 974 99.43 56.28 -4.28
C LEU A 974 99.36 57.62 -3.53
N GLN A 975 98.33 57.82 -2.71
CA GLN A 975 98.21 59.02 -1.87
C GLN A 975 99.39 59.10 -0.88
N MET A 976 99.70 58.02 -0.16
CA MET A 976 100.85 57.97 0.75
C MET A 976 102.16 58.23 0.01
N SER A 977 102.36 57.63 -1.18
CA SER A 977 103.53 57.89 -2.01
C SER A 977 103.65 59.36 -2.40
N ALA A 978 102.55 59.98 -2.85
CA ALA A 978 102.52 61.39 -3.22
C ALA A 978 102.75 62.32 -2.02
N GLU A 979 102.20 61.99 -0.85
CA GLU A 979 102.43 62.71 0.40
C GLU A 979 103.89 62.64 0.84
N VAL A 980 104.52 61.46 0.72
CA VAL A 980 105.95 61.29 0.99
C VAL A 980 106.78 62.14 0.02
N ASP A 981 106.50 62.10 -1.28
CA ASP A 981 107.20 62.92 -2.28
C ASP A 981 107.06 64.42 -2.01
N LEU A 982 105.85 64.88 -1.66
CA LEU A 982 105.60 66.29 -1.31
C LEU A 982 106.33 66.70 -0.03
N ARG A 983 106.39 65.81 0.98
CA ARG A 983 107.16 66.05 2.21
C ARG A 983 108.66 66.15 1.91
N SER A 984 109.21 65.23 1.12
CA SER A 984 110.62 65.28 0.71
C SER A 984 110.94 66.56 -0.07
N ARG A 985 110.06 67.00 -0.99
CA ARG A 985 110.22 68.28 -1.70
C ARG A 985 110.15 69.48 -0.74
N LEU A 986 109.21 69.49 0.22
CA LEU A 986 109.11 70.55 1.22
C LEU A 986 110.37 70.65 2.08
N GLU A 987 110.94 69.51 2.49
CA GLU A 987 112.21 69.47 3.23
C GLU A 987 113.38 69.99 2.37
N GLU A 988 113.44 69.60 1.10
CA GLU A 988 114.44 70.13 0.17
C GLU A 988 114.33 71.65 0.00
N TRP A 989 113.11 72.19 -0.14
CA TRP A 989 112.87 73.64 -0.23
C TRP A 989 113.20 74.37 1.06
N LYS A 990 112.85 73.80 2.23
CA LYS A 990 113.25 74.35 3.54
C LYS A 990 114.77 74.40 3.65
N TRP A 991 115.45 73.33 3.26
CA TRP A 991 116.91 73.27 3.27
C TRP A 991 117.53 74.31 2.33
N LYS A 992 117.02 74.45 1.09
CA LYS A 992 117.46 75.48 0.14
C LYS A 992 117.22 76.90 0.67
N LEU A 993 116.09 77.15 1.31
CA LEU A 993 115.77 78.45 1.92
C LEU A 993 116.72 78.77 3.07
N GLU A 994 116.99 77.81 3.96
CA GLU A 994 117.96 77.95 5.04
C GLU A 994 119.38 78.19 4.52
N GLN A 995 119.76 77.50 3.45
CA GLN A 995 121.05 77.73 2.81
C GLN A 995 121.13 79.14 2.21
N ALA A 996 120.13 79.57 1.46
CA ALA A 996 120.08 80.92 0.90
C ALA A 996 120.08 82.01 1.99
N LYS A 997 119.41 81.75 3.12
CA LYS A 997 119.41 82.63 4.29
C LYS A 997 120.81 82.76 4.87
N LYS A 998 121.52 81.65 5.06
CA LYS A 998 122.93 81.64 5.49
C LYS A 998 123.84 82.36 4.49
N ASP A 999 123.64 82.18 3.20
CA ASP A 999 124.43 82.84 2.17
C ASP A 999 124.23 84.37 2.21
N VAL A 1000 122.99 84.84 2.39
CA VAL A 1000 122.68 86.28 2.57
C VAL A 1000 123.29 86.82 3.85
N MET A 1001 123.14 86.12 4.98
CA MET A 1001 123.75 86.52 6.24
C MET A 1001 125.28 86.57 6.15
N GLY A 1002 125.89 85.57 5.50
CA GLY A 1002 127.32 85.52 5.23
C GLY A 1002 127.77 86.67 4.33
N TYR A 1003 127.01 87.00 3.27
CA TYR A 1003 127.30 88.14 2.41
C TYR A 1003 127.25 89.47 3.16
N VAL A 1004 126.22 89.70 3.99
CA VAL A 1004 126.12 90.92 4.80
C VAL A 1004 127.23 90.97 5.86
N GLY A 1005 127.54 89.85 6.52
CA GLY A 1005 128.69 89.73 7.42
C GLY A 1005 130.01 90.11 6.74
N LEU A 1006 130.22 89.66 5.50
CA LEU A 1006 131.39 90.00 4.69
C LEU A 1006 131.49 91.50 4.32
N GLN A 1007 130.36 92.16 4.04
CA GLN A 1007 130.37 93.59 3.69
C GLN A 1007 130.71 94.49 4.88
N PHE A 1008 130.52 94.00 6.10
CA PHE A 1008 130.74 94.75 7.34
C PHE A 1008 131.74 94.04 8.26
N CYS A 1009 132.76 93.39 7.68
CA CYS A 1009 133.83 92.67 8.40
C CYS A 1009 134.54 93.47 9.50
N SER A 1010 134.52 94.81 9.46
CA SER A 1010 135.10 95.64 10.52
C SER A 1010 134.29 95.64 11.82
N ILE A 1011 133.03 95.21 11.76
CA ILE A 1011 132.07 95.21 12.88
C ILE A 1011 131.58 93.77 13.16
N PHE A 1012 131.66 92.89 12.16
CA PHE A 1012 131.27 91.48 12.27
C PHE A 1012 132.42 90.61 12.79
N ASP A 1013 132.24 89.92 13.91
CA ASP A 1013 133.20 88.93 14.41
C ASP A 1013 133.04 87.61 13.64
N VAL A 1014 134.00 87.30 12.78
CA VAL A 1014 133.99 86.11 11.92
C VAL A 1014 134.04 84.80 12.73
N ASN A 1015 134.42 84.85 14.00
CA ASN A 1015 134.48 83.67 14.85
C ASN A 1015 133.14 83.30 15.50
N GLU A 1016 132.12 84.17 15.43
CA GLU A 1016 130.80 83.91 16.00
C GLU A 1016 129.93 83.13 15.00
N LYS A 1017 129.18 82.12 15.47
CA LYS A 1017 128.30 81.34 14.59
C LYS A 1017 127.20 82.24 14.04
N ILE A 1018 127.08 82.29 12.71
CA ILE A 1018 125.97 82.96 12.01
C ILE A 1018 124.68 82.18 12.27
N ASP A 1019 123.95 82.58 13.30
CA ASP A 1019 122.56 82.21 13.52
C ASP A 1019 121.66 83.46 13.44
N GLU A 1020 120.35 83.26 13.37
CA GLU A 1020 119.38 84.34 13.20
C GLU A 1020 119.45 85.39 14.29
N ASN A 1021 119.62 84.95 15.53
CA ASN A 1021 119.66 85.85 16.68
C ASN A 1021 120.94 86.68 16.66
N ASN A 1022 122.08 86.06 16.35
CA ASN A 1022 123.37 86.75 16.26
C ASN A 1022 123.38 87.71 15.07
N PHE A 1023 122.80 87.30 13.93
CA PHE A 1023 122.67 88.19 12.78
C PHE A 1023 121.73 89.37 13.05
N GLU A 1024 120.61 89.15 13.75
CA GLU A 1024 119.71 90.24 14.17
C GLU A 1024 120.40 91.19 15.15
N ASN A 1025 121.16 90.66 16.11
CA ASN A 1025 121.96 91.46 17.05
C ASN A 1025 123.06 92.24 16.34
N PHE A 1026 123.70 91.63 15.34
CA PHE A 1026 124.66 92.27 14.46
C PHE A 1026 124.01 93.41 13.66
N LEU A 1027 122.84 93.20 13.07
CA LEU A 1027 122.09 94.26 12.38
C LEU A 1027 121.69 95.40 13.32
N LYS A 1028 121.31 95.08 14.58
CA LYS A 1028 121.04 96.09 15.62
C LYS A 1028 122.32 96.87 15.97
N GLY A 1029 123.47 96.20 16.05
CA GLY A 1029 124.77 96.83 16.24
C GLY A 1029 125.16 97.75 15.08
N LEU A 1030 124.99 97.29 13.85
CA LEU A 1030 125.16 98.08 12.62
C LEU A 1030 124.29 99.32 12.61
N ARG A 1031 123.00 99.16 12.95
CA ARG A 1031 122.06 100.28 13.07
C ARG A 1031 122.52 101.29 14.11
N ALA A 1032 122.90 100.83 15.31
CA ALA A 1032 123.40 101.71 16.37
C ALA A 1032 124.67 102.46 15.96
N LEU A 1033 125.56 101.80 15.20
CA LEU A 1033 126.80 102.41 14.71
C LEU A 1033 126.53 103.45 13.60
N MET A 1034 125.61 103.16 12.67
CA MET A 1034 125.14 104.14 11.69
C MET A 1034 124.45 105.32 12.36
N GLU A 1035 123.57 105.09 13.34
CA GLU A 1035 122.93 106.16 14.12
C GLU A 1035 123.97 107.00 14.89
N LYS A 1036 125.01 106.37 15.44
CA LYS A 1036 126.13 107.08 16.07
C LYS A 1036 126.89 107.94 15.06
N GLN A 1037 127.20 107.43 13.86
CA GLN A 1037 127.86 108.23 12.82
C GLN A 1037 126.96 109.36 12.31
N LEU A 1038 125.67 109.12 12.08
CA LEU A 1038 124.70 110.16 11.72
C LEU A 1038 124.58 111.23 12.82
N THR A 1039 124.65 110.83 14.09
CA THR A 1039 124.63 111.77 15.22
C THR A 1039 125.93 112.55 15.32
N GLN A 1040 127.08 111.92 15.12
CA GLN A 1040 128.38 112.60 15.04
C GLN A 1040 128.42 113.58 13.86
N GLU A 1041 127.91 113.17 12.70
CA GLU A 1041 127.77 113.99 11.52
C GLU A 1041 126.86 115.20 11.80
N LYS A 1042 125.70 114.97 12.42
CA LYS A 1042 124.76 116.03 12.82
C LYS A 1042 125.40 117.00 13.83
N ASN A 1043 126.14 116.50 14.81
CA ASN A 1043 126.83 117.32 15.80
C ASN A 1043 127.96 118.13 15.15
N LEU A 1044 128.74 117.54 14.23
CA LEU A 1044 129.76 118.25 13.46
C LEU A 1044 129.13 119.33 12.58
N ARG A 1045 127.98 119.05 11.94
CA ARG A 1045 127.20 120.05 11.19
C ARG A 1045 126.73 121.19 12.08
N GLN A 1046 126.24 120.91 13.30
CA GLN A 1046 125.86 121.95 14.25
C GLN A 1046 127.06 122.78 14.73
N LEU A 1047 128.19 122.13 15.07
CA LEU A 1047 129.39 122.79 15.57
C LEU A 1047 130.00 123.74 14.52
N LEU A 1048 129.92 123.37 13.24
CA LEU A 1048 130.42 124.14 12.12
C LEU A 1048 129.37 125.07 11.50
N LEU A 1049 128.17 125.17 12.09
CA LEU A 1049 127.02 125.95 11.59
C LEU A 1049 126.67 125.66 10.11
N LEU A 1050 126.76 124.39 9.71
CA LEU A 1050 126.53 123.95 8.33
C LEU A 1050 125.08 123.58 8.08
N GLY A 1051 124.60 123.96 6.89
CA GLY A 1051 123.34 123.47 6.35
C GLY A 1051 123.37 121.97 6.03
N PRO A 1052 122.21 121.31 5.89
CA PRO A 1052 122.10 119.86 5.68
C PRO A 1052 122.80 119.35 4.41
N ASN A 1053 123.02 120.22 3.42
CA ASN A 1053 123.62 119.87 2.13
C ASN A 1053 125.06 120.39 1.96
N GLN A 1054 125.68 120.95 3.00
CA GLN A 1054 127.06 121.44 2.94
C GLN A 1054 128.02 120.35 3.39
N SER A 1055 129.13 120.14 2.66
CA SER A 1055 130.11 119.13 3.04
C SER A 1055 130.84 119.54 4.33
N ILE A 1056 130.85 118.66 5.33
CA ILE A 1056 131.61 118.83 6.58
C ILE A 1056 133.10 118.97 6.28
N GLU A 1057 133.61 118.21 5.30
CA GLU A 1057 135.02 118.25 4.88
C GLU A 1057 135.41 119.64 4.36
N ASN A 1058 134.53 120.29 3.60
CA ASN A 1058 134.76 121.65 3.09
C ASN A 1058 134.74 122.70 4.21
N ALA A 1059 133.87 122.53 5.21
CA ALA A 1059 133.75 123.45 6.32
C ALA A 1059 134.95 123.40 7.29
N VAL A 1060 135.41 122.19 7.63
CA VAL A 1060 136.63 121.99 8.42
C VAL A 1060 137.85 122.53 7.66
N SER A 1061 137.91 122.36 6.34
CA SER A 1061 138.97 122.91 5.50
C SER A 1061 139.02 124.44 5.52
N ASN A 1062 137.86 125.13 5.52
CA ASN A 1062 137.81 126.59 5.65
C ASN A 1062 138.23 127.08 7.05
N LEU A 1063 137.89 126.35 8.11
CA LEU A 1063 138.24 126.68 9.49
C LEU A 1063 139.75 126.49 9.78
N LEU A 1064 140.37 125.49 9.15
CA LEU A 1064 141.83 125.30 9.16
C LEU A 1064 142.59 126.37 8.34
N LEU A 1065 141.96 126.96 7.33
CA LEU A 1065 142.54 128.06 6.56
C LEU A 1065 142.42 129.42 7.28
N GLU A 1066 141.33 129.67 8.02
CA GLU A 1066 141.17 130.91 8.83
C GLU A 1066 142.05 130.95 10.08
N SER A 1067 142.40 129.80 10.68
CA SER A 1067 143.28 129.74 11.88
C SER A 1067 144.78 129.98 11.60
N LYS A 1068 145.21 130.04 10.33
CA LYS A 1068 146.60 130.37 9.94
C LYS A 1068 146.87 131.87 9.71
N GLN A 1069 145.88 132.76 9.85
CA GLN A 1069 146.04 134.20 9.60
C GLN A 1069 146.05 135.10 10.87
N LYS A 1070 146.17 134.53 12.07
CA LYS A 1070 146.52 135.28 13.29
C LYS A 1070 147.66 134.60 14.04
N LEU A 1071 148.83 134.67 13.43
CA LEU A 1071 150.14 134.80 14.07
C LEU A 1071 151.00 135.69 13.18
#